data_AF-A0A968XCW2-F1
#
_entry.id   AF-A0A968XCW2-F1
#
_cell.length_a   1.000
_cell.length_b   1.000
_cell.length_c   1.000
_cell.angle_alpha   90.00
_cell.angle_beta   90.00
_cell.angle_gamma   90.00
#
_symmetry.space_group_name_H-M   'P 1'
#
loop_
_entity.id
_entity.type
_entity.pdbx_description
1 polymer ?
#
loop_
_entity_poly.entity_id
_entity_poly.type
_entity_poly.pdbx_seq_one_letter_code
_entity_poly.pdbx_strand_id
1 'polypeptide(L)'
;GGVFTGEVAKREDAPFAGIVTYGKKIKTRALRTSHGDEAFVVESSETVNKITLEGEKSKHSFSVSQGSLLMVKDGAYVKAGQMISEEPIGGRSGKTTEKATKDVATDLAGEVRFADISPEEKKDRQGNTTRIAQRGGLMWVLSGEVYNLPPAAEPTVKNGDQIVPGDVIAETKLSTENGGIVRITDNDGDSKGGRELQIITASVLLDKAQVRRVESHQGGDQYRLESQNGQVFSLKATPGTQVTNGQVVAELIDDRYRTQTGGILKYSGIEVGKRGKAKQGYEVIKGGTLIWIPEEAHEVNKDISLLMVEDGQFVEAGTEVVKDIFCQTSGVVEVTQKNDILREIVVRPGDIHMVDSLEGLITREATLVNPGQEIMPKLKAKDLCYVEFVETPEGPAILVRPVVEFNVADEPSVPSQDSGSGEDTGRSIRLRATQRIPFKDGERVKSVEGLDLVRTQLVLEADKDGLAADIELVLDEKDEEVLRLQLVILESLVIRRDIAADTTQGSTKTVVLVKDGDQIASGSVVARTSILCKESGEVQGIREGQEAIRRILVVRPADTMTLETSAKPTVKSGDLIVAGSDLGGLIMEESGQVLSVNDQQVTLRLARPYRVSPGAVLHVDDGDLVQRGDNMVLLVYERTKTGDIIQGLPRIEELLEARKPKEGCVLATHKGTAQVVYAEDDSVEIKVIDSDGLVTEYPVGNGQNAIVIDGDKVVPGERLTDGPANPHELLEVLFRANLEALGTYEAALVSLRQVQCFIVSEVQSVYQSQGIDISDKHIEVVVRQMTSKVRVDDGGDTTMLPGELVELYQIEQVNEAMSITGGAPAQYTPVLLGITKASLNTDSFISAASFQETTRVLTEAAIEGKSDWLRGLKENVIIGRLIPAGTGFNAYEELNSPDLDLSYEGLAVFDDESDLADVVLDDRTARAYGLDNFEERPSFSFESFGAAAETVVGIPAAAPSGMGDYGASFKSSILDDDELIDDSIGNADDDDDDDDDDDDL
;
A
#
# COMPACT_ATOMS: atom_id res chain seq x y z
N GLY A 1 3.07 -32.47 -9.99
CA GLY A 1 1.87 -33.32 -10.19
C GLY A 1 0.66 -32.55 -9.74
N GLY A 2 -0.53 -32.87 -10.25
CA GLY A 2 -1.79 -32.24 -9.82
C GLY A 2 -2.80 -33.33 -9.48
N VAL A 3 -3.55 -33.13 -8.39
CA VAL A 3 -4.63 -34.03 -7.99
C VAL A 3 -5.90 -33.53 -8.68
N PHE A 4 -6.37 -34.25 -9.70
CA PHE A 4 -7.62 -33.91 -10.37
C PHE A 4 -8.81 -34.37 -9.51
N THR A 5 -9.45 -33.44 -8.81
CA THR A 5 -10.80 -33.63 -8.27
C THR A 5 -11.78 -33.73 -9.44
N GLY A 6 -12.35 -34.91 -9.63
CA GLY A 6 -13.28 -35.17 -10.73
C GLY A 6 -14.66 -34.60 -10.45
N GLU A 7 -14.91 -33.36 -10.88
CA GLU A 7 -16.28 -32.87 -11.07
C GLU A 7 -17.02 -33.81 -12.02
N VAL A 8 -18.18 -34.31 -11.61
CA VAL A 8 -18.92 -35.32 -12.39
C VAL A 8 -19.55 -34.65 -13.62
N ALA A 9 -18.96 -34.86 -14.79
CA ALA A 9 -19.50 -34.35 -16.05
C ALA A 9 -20.81 -35.03 -16.46
N LYS A 10 -21.69 -34.28 -17.13
CA LYS A 10 -22.95 -34.77 -17.71
C LYS A 10 -22.60 -35.56 -18.97
N ARG A 11 -22.59 -36.87 -18.79
CA ARG A 11 -22.23 -37.86 -19.80
C ARG A 11 -23.47 -38.31 -20.59
N GLU A 12 -23.39 -38.26 -21.92
CA GLU A 12 -24.40 -38.82 -22.83
C GLU A 12 -23.86 -40.12 -23.45
N ASP A 13 -24.41 -41.26 -23.03
CA ASP A 13 -24.13 -42.59 -23.58
C ASP A 13 -25.14 -42.99 -24.66
N ALA A 14 -24.69 -43.75 -25.66
CA ALA A 14 -25.54 -44.23 -26.75
C ALA A 14 -26.66 -45.19 -26.24
N PRO A 15 -27.95 -44.85 -26.33
CA PRO A 15 -29.04 -45.71 -25.83
C PRO A 15 -29.27 -46.97 -26.69
N PHE A 16 -28.72 -47.03 -27.90
CA PHE A 16 -28.72 -48.19 -28.79
C PHE A 16 -27.52 -48.12 -29.74
N ALA A 17 -27.23 -49.19 -30.47
CA ALA A 17 -26.17 -49.18 -31.48
C ALA A 17 -26.64 -48.51 -32.78
N GLY A 18 -25.82 -47.64 -33.38
CA GLY A 18 -26.22 -46.80 -34.51
C GLY A 18 -25.10 -45.89 -35.01
N ILE A 19 -25.40 -45.03 -35.99
CA ILE A 19 -24.48 -44.06 -36.57
C ILE A 19 -24.73 -42.68 -35.94
N VAL A 20 -23.66 -42.04 -35.46
CA VAL A 20 -23.68 -40.66 -34.96
C VAL A 20 -23.54 -39.70 -36.15
N THR A 21 -24.44 -38.71 -36.24
CA THR A 21 -24.43 -37.66 -37.25
C THR A 21 -24.48 -36.28 -36.57
N TYR A 22 -23.56 -35.40 -36.92
CA TYR A 22 -23.50 -34.03 -36.43
C TYR A 22 -24.50 -33.13 -37.17
N GLY A 23 -25.00 -32.09 -36.50
CA GLY A 23 -25.72 -31.00 -37.16
C GLY A 23 -24.81 -30.24 -38.13
N LYS A 24 -25.33 -29.83 -39.30
CA LYS A 24 -24.58 -29.17 -40.40
C LYS A 24 -23.81 -27.88 -40.05
N LYS A 25 -23.92 -27.39 -38.82
CA LYS A 25 -23.26 -26.19 -38.29
C LYS A 25 -22.23 -26.48 -37.20
N ILE A 26 -22.17 -27.71 -36.68
CA ILE A 26 -21.25 -28.07 -35.60
C ILE A 26 -19.82 -28.00 -36.13
N LYS A 27 -19.04 -27.04 -35.61
CA LYS A 27 -17.59 -26.99 -35.83
C LYS A 27 -16.92 -27.73 -34.69
N THR A 28 -15.94 -28.56 -35.01
CA THR A 28 -15.12 -29.24 -33.99
C THR A 28 -13.64 -29.11 -34.28
N ARG A 29 -12.85 -29.11 -33.21
CA ARG A 29 -11.40 -29.23 -33.25
C ARG A 29 -10.96 -30.49 -32.52
N ALA A 30 -10.01 -31.21 -33.11
CA ALA A 30 -9.38 -32.36 -32.48
C ALA A 30 -8.63 -31.94 -31.20
N LEU A 31 -8.85 -32.68 -30.12
CA LEU A 31 -8.15 -32.58 -28.85
C LEU A 31 -7.70 -33.99 -28.45
N ARG A 32 -6.59 -34.10 -27.72
CA ARG A 32 -6.22 -35.35 -27.05
C ARG A 32 -6.62 -35.27 -25.57
N THR A 33 -7.33 -36.28 -25.07
CA THR A 33 -7.76 -36.30 -23.66
C THR A 33 -6.56 -36.49 -22.73
N SER A 34 -6.76 -36.20 -21.43
CA SER A 34 -5.81 -36.54 -20.35
C SER A 34 -5.47 -38.04 -20.29
N HIS A 35 -6.39 -38.90 -20.74
CA HIS A 35 -6.22 -40.35 -20.82
C HIS A 35 -5.55 -40.82 -22.13
N GLY A 36 -5.33 -39.91 -23.09
CA GLY A 36 -4.59 -40.17 -24.33
C GLY A 36 -5.44 -40.52 -25.56
N ASP A 37 -6.76 -40.43 -25.46
CA ASP A 37 -7.72 -40.71 -26.55
C ASP A 37 -7.90 -39.50 -27.49
N GLU A 38 -8.40 -39.74 -28.71
CA GLU A 38 -8.86 -38.68 -29.61
C GLU A 38 -10.29 -38.24 -29.26
N ALA A 39 -10.49 -36.95 -29.00
CA ALA A 39 -11.78 -36.32 -28.77
C ALA A 39 -11.94 -35.05 -29.64
N PHE A 40 -13.17 -34.55 -29.73
CA PHE A 40 -13.55 -33.43 -30.60
C PHE A 40 -14.30 -32.38 -29.79
N VAL A 41 -13.67 -31.23 -29.55
CA VAL A 41 -14.28 -30.12 -28.80
C VAL A 41 -15.21 -29.34 -29.73
N VAL A 42 -16.43 -29.05 -29.28
CA VAL A 42 -17.39 -28.20 -30.02
C VAL A 42 -16.98 -26.73 -29.94
N GLU A 43 -16.76 -26.09 -31.09
CA GLU A 43 -16.34 -24.68 -31.20
C GLU A 43 -17.47 -23.75 -31.68
N SER A 44 -18.64 -24.29 -32.03
CA SER A 44 -19.78 -23.50 -32.53
C SER A 44 -20.65 -22.95 -31.41
N SER A 45 -20.61 -21.63 -31.20
CA SER A 45 -21.43 -20.87 -30.22
C SER A 45 -22.94 -20.82 -30.52
N GLU A 46 -23.46 -21.57 -31.50
CA GLU A 46 -24.89 -21.52 -31.84
C GLU A 46 -25.75 -22.34 -30.86
N THR A 47 -26.88 -21.75 -30.44
CA THR A 47 -27.80 -22.24 -29.40
C THR A 47 -28.47 -23.60 -29.69
N VAL A 48 -28.22 -24.22 -30.84
CA VAL A 48 -28.84 -25.50 -31.26
C VAL A 48 -27.85 -26.43 -32.00
N ASN A 49 -26.67 -26.67 -31.42
CA ASN A 49 -25.80 -27.77 -31.88
C ASN A 49 -26.46 -29.13 -31.57
N LYS A 50 -27.21 -29.69 -32.53
CA LYS A 50 -27.92 -30.97 -32.35
C LYS A 50 -27.12 -32.14 -32.91
N ILE A 51 -26.86 -33.15 -32.07
CA ILE A 51 -26.29 -34.45 -32.48
C ILE A 51 -27.44 -35.45 -32.62
N THR A 52 -27.32 -36.36 -33.59
CA THR A 52 -28.32 -37.39 -33.89
C THR A 52 -27.66 -38.77 -33.92
N LEU A 53 -28.28 -39.74 -33.24
CA LEU A 53 -27.94 -41.15 -33.33
C LEU A 53 -29.05 -41.89 -34.10
N GLU A 54 -28.70 -42.52 -35.22
CA GLU A 54 -29.63 -43.28 -36.06
C GLU A 54 -29.30 -44.78 -36.02
N GLY A 55 -30.27 -45.59 -35.59
CA GLY A 55 -30.22 -47.06 -35.59
C GLY A 55 -31.34 -47.63 -36.46
N GLU A 56 -31.36 -48.95 -36.67
CA GLU A 56 -32.22 -49.62 -37.67
C GLU A 56 -33.73 -49.31 -37.55
N LYS A 57 -34.22 -48.98 -36.35
CA LYS A 57 -35.63 -48.68 -36.06
C LYS A 57 -35.83 -47.52 -35.07
N SER A 58 -34.76 -46.82 -34.70
CA SER A 58 -34.77 -45.86 -33.59
C SER A 58 -33.88 -44.67 -33.90
N LYS A 59 -34.33 -43.48 -33.53
CA LYS A 59 -33.61 -42.22 -33.69
C LYS A 59 -33.63 -41.47 -32.37
N HIS A 60 -32.46 -41.14 -31.87
CA HIS A 60 -32.26 -40.35 -30.65
C HIS A 60 -31.50 -39.08 -31.01
N SER A 61 -31.74 -37.98 -30.31
CA SER A 61 -31.06 -36.71 -30.60
C SER A 61 -31.06 -35.80 -29.39
N PHE A 62 -29.89 -35.26 -29.08
CA PHE A 62 -29.64 -34.36 -27.97
C PHE A 62 -28.91 -33.09 -28.48
N SER A 63 -28.95 -32.04 -27.68
CA SER A 63 -28.16 -30.82 -27.89
C SER A 63 -26.83 -30.91 -27.13
N VAL A 64 -25.79 -30.27 -27.65
CA VAL A 64 -24.51 -30.09 -26.95
C VAL A 64 -24.14 -28.60 -26.88
N SER A 65 -23.54 -28.19 -25.76
CA SER A 65 -23.02 -26.83 -25.60
C SER A 65 -21.66 -26.63 -26.30
N GLN A 66 -21.24 -25.38 -26.48
CA GLN A 66 -19.85 -25.06 -26.87
C GLN A 66 -18.89 -25.49 -25.75
N GLY A 67 -17.72 -26.04 -26.11
CA GLY A 67 -16.74 -26.57 -25.16
C GLY A 67 -16.96 -28.04 -24.76
N SER A 68 -18.14 -28.62 -25.03
CA SER A 68 -18.40 -30.05 -24.80
C SER A 68 -17.45 -30.94 -25.59
N LEU A 69 -17.01 -32.05 -24.99
CA LEU A 69 -16.20 -33.08 -25.64
C LEU A 69 -17.11 -34.09 -26.36
N LEU A 70 -16.79 -34.38 -27.63
CA LEU A 70 -17.37 -35.49 -28.37
C LEU A 70 -16.32 -36.59 -28.53
N MET A 71 -16.61 -37.80 -28.04
CA MET A 71 -15.70 -38.95 -28.08
C MET A 71 -15.79 -39.75 -29.40
N VAL A 72 -16.64 -39.29 -30.32
CA VAL A 72 -17.05 -40.02 -31.52
C VAL A 72 -17.12 -39.06 -32.71
N LYS A 73 -16.42 -39.38 -33.80
CA LYS A 73 -16.39 -38.61 -35.05
C LYS A 73 -17.74 -38.63 -35.78
N ASP A 74 -18.00 -37.59 -36.58
CA ASP A 74 -19.17 -37.56 -37.47
C ASP A 74 -19.19 -38.76 -38.43
N GLY A 75 -20.36 -39.36 -38.62
CA GLY A 75 -20.57 -40.58 -39.42
C GLY A 75 -20.05 -41.88 -38.79
N ALA A 76 -19.51 -41.87 -37.57
CA ALA A 76 -19.00 -43.08 -36.92
C ALA A 76 -20.11 -43.93 -36.28
N TYR A 77 -19.89 -45.25 -36.23
CA TYR A 77 -20.80 -46.22 -35.62
C TYR A 77 -20.45 -46.45 -34.15
N VAL A 78 -21.45 -46.39 -33.27
CA VAL A 78 -21.34 -46.61 -31.82
C VAL A 78 -22.12 -47.84 -31.37
N LYS A 79 -21.66 -48.47 -30.29
CA LYS A 79 -22.38 -49.54 -29.58
C LYS A 79 -23.30 -48.94 -28.51
N ALA A 80 -24.34 -49.66 -28.12
CA ALA A 80 -25.15 -49.29 -26.94
C ALA A 80 -24.25 -49.22 -25.68
N GLY A 81 -24.43 -48.19 -24.85
CA GLY A 81 -23.61 -47.91 -23.67
C GLY A 81 -22.22 -47.32 -23.95
N GLN A 82 -21.94 -46.91 -25.19
CA GLN A 82 -20.71 -46.19 -25.54
C GLN A 82 -20.92 -44.68 -25.38
N MET A 83 -19.98 -44.00 -24.72
CA MET A 83 -20.00 -42.54 -24.56
C MET A 83 -19.98 -41.85 -25.92
N ILE A 84 -20.89 -40.91 -26.15
CA ILE A 84 -20.90 -40.04 -27.34
C ILE A 84 -20.33 -38.68 -26.97
N SER A 85 -20.76 -38.09 -25.85
CA SER A 85 -20.29 -36.78 -25.40
C SER A 85 -20.24 -36.62 -23.88
N GLU A 86 -19.41 -35.66 -23.47
CA GLU A 86 -19.17 -35.25 -22.09
C GLU A 86 -19.34 -33.72 -22.02
N GLU A 87 -20.35 -33.26 -21.27
CA GLU A 87 -20.60 -31.84 -20.99
C GLU A 87 -20.20 -31.53 -19.52
N PRO A 88 -19.44 -30.46 -19.23
CA PRO A 88 -19.12 -30.12 -17.84
C PRO A 88 -20.40 -29.73 -17.06
N ILE A 89 -20.60 -30.28 -15.84
CA ILE A 89 -21.66 -29.81 -14.93
C ILE A 89 -21.18 -28.54 -14.22
N GLY A 90 -21.11 -27.47 -14.99
CA GLY A 90 -20.78 -26.12 -14.52
C GLY A 90 -21.71 -25.11 -15.19
N GLY A 91 -22.91 -24.92 -14.64
CA GLY A 91 -23.82 -23.88 -15.10
C GLY A 91 -23.21 -22.49 -14.89
N ARG A 92 -22.91 -21.78 -15.99
CA ARG A 92 -22.35 -20.41 -16.02
C ARG A 92 -21.24 -20.12 -14.99
N SER A 93 -20.31 -21.06 -14.76
CA SER A 93 -18.94 -20.65 -14.39
C SER A 93 -18.26 -20.09 -15.64
N GLY A 94 -18.69 -18.89 -16.04
CA GLY A 94 -18.02 -18.07 -17.05
C GLY A 94 -16.68 -17.64 -16.47
N LYS A 95 -15.68 -18.53 -16.58
CA LYS A 95 -14.34 -18.38 -16.00
C LYS A 95 -13.77 -17.00 -16.29
N THR A 96 -13.81 -16.12 -15.28
CA THR A 96 -13.33 -14.74 -15.36
C THR A 96 -11.97 -14.69 -16.04
N THR A 97 -11.87 -13.95 -17.14
CA THR A 97 -10.63 -13.77 -17.87
C THR A 97 -10.04 -12.41 -17.57
N GLU A 98 -8.86 -12.42 -16.96
CA GLU A 98 -8.05 -11.22 -16.77
C GLU A 98 -7.13 -11.04 -17.98
N LYS A 99 -6.98 -9.81 -18.47
CA LYS A 99 -6.02 -9.45 -19.53
C LYS A 99 -4.59 -9.48 -18.94
N ALA A 100 -4.03 -10.69 -18.85
CA ALA A 100 -2.66 -10.89 -18.39
C ALA A 100 -1.64 -10.49 -19.46
N THR A 101 -0.44 -10.17 -19.00
CA THR A 101 0.70 -9.84 -19.88
C THR A 101 1.92 -10.68 -19.52
N LYS A 102 2.81 -10.88 -20.47
CA LYS A 102 4.09 -11.55 -20.27
C LYS A 102 5.18 -10.96 -21.17
N ASP A 103 6.25 -10.49 -20.55
CA ASP A 103 7.47 -10.09 -21.24
C ASP A 103 8.16 -11.27 -21.93
N VAL A 104 8.70 -10.99 -23.11
CA VAL A 104 9.62 -11.88 -23.83
C VAL A 104 10.96 -11.14 -23.99
N ALA A 105 11.86 -11.42 -23.05
CA ALA A 105 13.27 -11.07 -23.18
C ALA A 105 13.97 -11.96 -24.22
N THR A 106 14.93 -11.40 -24.95
CA THR A 106 15.87 -12.22 -25.74
C THR A 106 16.91 -12.87 -24.83
N ASP A 107 17.30 -14.11 -25.13
CA ASP A 107 18.44 -14.76 -24.49
C ASP A 107 19.72 -14.72 -25.37
N LEU A 108 19.62 -14.07 -26.53
CA LEU A 108 20.68 -13.86 -27.54
C LEU A 108 20.95 -12.35 -27.70
N ALA A 109 22.21 -11.93 -27.78
CA ALA A 109 22.56 -10.57 -28.24
C ALA A 109 22.61 -10.53 -29.77
N GLY A 110 22.21 -9.41 -30.40
CA GLY A 110 22.15 -9.36 -31.86
C GLY A 110 21.38 -8.19 -32.48
N GLU A 111 21.10 -8.31 -33.78
CA GLU A 111 20.20 -7.43 -34.53
C GLU A 111 18.80 -8.05 -34.62
N VAL A 112 17.75 -7.28 -34.34
CA VAL A 112 16.35 -7.68 -34.48
C VAL A 112 15.91 -7.66 -35.95
N ARG A 113 15.15 -8.67 -36.41
CA ARG A 113 14.52 -8.67 -37.74
C ARG A 113 13.07 -9.16 -37.71
N PHE A 114 12.16 -8.42 -38.36
CA PHE A 114 10.74 -8.75 -38.41
C PHE A 114 10.40 -9.57 -39.65
N ALA A 115 9.75 -10.72 -39.45
CA ALA A 115 9.15 -11.53 -40.50
C ALA A 115 7.63 -11.63 -40.27
N ASP A 116 6.86 -11.11 -41.24
CA ASP A 116 5.38 -11.03 -41.25
C ASP A 116 4.71 -10.26 -40.09
N ILE A 117 5.49 -9.58 -39.23
CA ILE A 117 4.98 -8.65 -38.21
C ILE A 117 4.67 -7.30 -38.86
N SER A 118 3.46 -6.78 -38.66
CA SER A 118 3.07 -5.42 -39.05
C SER A 118 2.82 -4.55 -37.80
N PRO A 119 3.73 -3.63 -37.44
CA PRO A 119 3.53 -2.71 -36.33
C PRO A 119 2.51 -1.62 -36.67
N GLU A 120 1.68 -1.26 -35.70
CA GLU A 120 0.72 -0.16 -35.76
C GLU A 120 0.93 0.76 -34.54
N GLU A 121 1.02 2.08 -34.76
CA GLU A 121 1.17 3.07 -33.70
C GLU A 121 -0.21 3.54 -33.19
N LYS A 122 -0.59 3.10 -31.99
CA LYS A 122 -1.78 3.58 -31.29
C LYS A 122 -1.38 4.73 -30.35
N LYS A 123 -2.14 5.81 -30.35
CA LYS A 123 -1.98 6.91 -29.38
C LYS A 123 -3.08 6.85 -28.34
N ASP A 124 -2.68 6.91 -27.08
CA ASP A 124 -3.60 7.03 -25.94
C ASP A 124 -4.12 8.47 -25.78
N ARG A 125 -5.18 8.66 -24.99
CA ARG A 125 -5.74 9.96 -24.58
C ARG A 125 -4.70 10.88 -23.95
N GLN A 126 -3.65 10.34 -23.32
CA GLN A 126 -2.54 11.11 -22.75
C GLN A 126 -1.46 11.53 -23.78
N GLY A 127 -1.59 11.13 -25.06
CA GLY A 127 -0.61 11.42 -26.12
C GLY A 127 0.54 10.40 -26.23
N ASN A 128 0.68 9.51 -25.25
CA ASN A 128 1.62 8.38 -25.27
C ASN A 128 1.36 7.50 -26.50
N THR A 129 2.43 7.14 -27.22
CA THR A 129 2.35 6.32 -28.44
C THR A 129 2.87 4.92 -28.15
N THR A 130 2.02 3.90 -28.30
CA THR A 130 2.37 2.49 -28.12
C THR A 130 2.33 1.76 -29.46
N ARG A 131 3.29 0.85 -29.69
CA ARG A 131 3.37 0.04 -30.91
C ARG A 131 2.77 -1.33 -30.66
N ILE A 132 1.80 -1.71 -31.48
CA ILE A 132 1.07 -2.97 -31.34
C ILE A 132 1.26 -3.80 -32.61
N ALA A 133 1.50 -5.11 -32.47
CA ALA A 133 1.52 -6.02 -33.61
C ALA A 133 0.09 -6.26 -34.13
N GLN A 134 -0.33 -5.54 -35.18
CA GLN A 134 -1.63 -5.72 -35.84
C GLN A 134 -1.75 -7.14 -36.42
N ARG A 135 -0.63 -7.68 -36.93
CA ARG A 135 -0.47 -9.07 -37.35
C ARG A 135 0.67 -9.72 -36.58
N GLY A 136 0.38 -10.88 -35.99
CA GLY A 136 1.41 -11.73 -35.37
C GLY A 136 2.27 -12.44 -36.42
N GLY A 137 3.55 -12.60 -36.10
CA GLY A 137 4.58 -13.14 -36.99
C GLY A 137 5.77 -13.70 -36.22
N LEU A 138 6.97 -13.65 -36.81
CA LEU A 138 8.23 -14.03 -36.18
C LEU A 138 9.14 -12.81 -36.03
N MET A 139 9.61 -12.56 -34.81
CA MET A 139 10.68 -11.63 -34.50
C MET A 139 11.96 -12.42 -34.35
N TRP A 140 12.94 -12.18 -35.20
CA TRP A 140 14.23 -12.85 -35.18
C TRP A 140 15.26 -11.99 -34.47
N VAL A 141 16.20 -12.62 -33.75
CA VAL A 141 17.44 -11.96 -33.30
C VAL A 141 18.61 -12.67 -33.97
N LEU A 142 19.44 -11.91 -34.70
CA LEU A 142 20.61 -12.38 -35.45
C LEU A 142 21.86 -12.26 -34.56
N SER A 143 22.50 -13.38 -34.22
CA SER A 143 23.58 -13.43 -33.20
C SER A 143 24.72 -12.46 -33.47
N GLY A 144 25.23 -11.82 -32.42
CA GLY A 144 26.44 -11.00 -32.46
C GLY A 144 26.69 -10.29 -31.14
N GLU A 145 27.94 -9.87 -30.92
CA GLU A 145 28.32 -9.15 -29.71
C GLU A 145 27.86 -7.68 -29.81
N VAL A 146 26.88 -7.29 -28.99
CA VAL A 146 26.35 -5.93 -28.95
C VAL A 146 27.00 -5.15 -27.81
N TYR A 147 27.78 -4.13 -28.15
CA TYR A 147 28.47 -3.25 -27.20
C TYR A 147 27.58 -2.05 -26.87
N ASN A 148 27.22 -1.86 -25.60
CA ASN A 148 26.59 -0.61 -25.16
C ASN A 148 27.62 0.52 -25.14
N LEU A 149 27.27 1.66 -25.74
CA LEU A 149 28.06 2.88 -25.69
C LEU A 149 27.54 3.83 -24.58
N PRO A 150 28.41 4.40 -23.74
CA PRO A 150 28.06 5.47 -22.82
C PRO A 150 27.47 6.70 -23.53
N PRO A 151 26.68 7.54 -22.84
CA PRO A 151 26.35 8.88 -23.31
C PRO A 151 27.63 9.65 -23.69
N ALA A 152 27.57 10.37 -24.82
CA ALA A 152 28.70 11.10 -25.42
C ALA A 152 29.94 10.24 -25.80
N ALA A 153 29.79 8.93 -25.97
CA ALA A 153 30.77 8.12 -26.72
C ALA A 153 30.53 8.23 -28.23
N GLU A 154 31.56 8.54 -29.00
CA GLU A 154 31.52 8.59 -30.47
C GLU A 154 32.20 7.33 -31.05
N PRO A 155 31.59 6.61 -32.02
CA PRO A 155 32.21 5.46 -32.65
C PRO A 155 33.41 5.87 -33.51
N THR A 156 34.52 5.14 -33.37
CA THR A 156 35.76 5.32 -34.16
C THR A 156 35.81 4.42 -35.40
N VAL A 157 34.92 3.44 -35.49
CA VAL A 157 34.82 2.42 -36.55
C VAL A 157 33.54 2.60 -37.39
N LYS A 158 33.46 1.91 -38.53
CA LYS A 158 32.35 1.96 -39.50
C LYS A 158 31.84 0.56 -39.83
N ASN A 159 30.62 0.48 -40.37
CA ASN A 159 30.06 -0.79 -40.86
C ASN A 159 30.97 -1.40 -41.94
N GLY A 160 31.31 -2.68 -41.79
CA GLY A 160 32.23 -3.43 -42.66
C GLY A 160 33.70 -3.37 -42.24
N ASP A 161 34.06 -2.57 -41.22
CA ASP A 161 35.42 -2.62 -40.65
C ASP A 161 35.64 -3.96 -39.92
N GLN A 162 36.81 -4.55 -40.11
CA GLN A 162 37.25 -5.78 -39.44
C GLN A 162 38.16 -5.39 -38.27
N ILE A 163 37.77 -5.77 -37.05
CA ILE A 163 38.46 -5.38 -35.81
C ILE A 163 39.03 -6.59 -35.08
N VAL A 164 40.08 -6.37 -34.27
CA VAL A 164 40.73 -7.36 -33.42
C VAL A 164 40.70 -6.98 -31.93
N PRO A 165 40.88 -7.93 -31.00
CA PRO A 165 40.91 -7.64 -29.57
C PRO A 165 41.92 -6.54 -29.21
N GLY A 166 41.46 -5.50 -28.54
CA GLY A 166 42.25 -4.32 -28.19
C GLY A 166 42.09 -3.10 -29.12
N ASP A 167 41.44 -3.23 -30.27
CA ASP A 167 41.11 -2.09 -31.14
C ASP A 167 40.08 -1.15 -30.47
N VAL A 168 40.21 0.16 -30.71
CA VAL A 168 39.27 1.17 -30.20
C VAL A 168 38.02 1.22 -31.09
N ILE A 169 36.86 0.91 -30.53
CA ILE A 169 35.56 0.94 -31.24
C ILE A 169 34.78 2.24 -31.02
N ALA A 170 35.01 2.92 -29.90
CA ALA A 170 34.43 4.22 -29.58
C ALA A 170 35.25 4.97 -28.53
N GLU A 171 35.11 6.29 -28.46
CA GLU A 171 35.76 7.13 -27.45
C GLU A 171 34.82 8.15 -26.82
N THR A 172 34.90 8.33 -25.50
CA THR A 172 34.30 9.44 -24.76
C THR A 172 35.38 10.45 -24.38
N LYS A 173 35.10 11.74 -24.52
CA LYS A 173 35.98 12.86 -24.14
C LYS A 173 35.41 13.53 -22.90
N LEU A 174 36.23 13.73 -21.87
CA LEU A 174 35.90 14.52 -20.69
C LEU A 174 36.62 15.86 -20.81
N SER A 175 35.88 16.95 -20.86
CA SER A 175 36.40 18.32 -21.00
C SER A 175 35.97 19.20 -19.84
N THR A 176 36.84 20.13 -19.45
CA THR A 176 36.48 21.19 -18.50
C THR A 176 35.48 22.17 -19.12
N GLU A 177 34.51 22.62 -18.34
CA GLU A 177 33.61 23.70 -18.76
C GLU A 177 34.31 25.05 -18.72
N ASN A 178 35.08 25.31 -17.66
CA ASN A 178 35.54 26.67 -17.34
C ASN A 178 37.04 26.88 -17.50
N GLY A 179 37.86 25.84 -17.34
CA GLY A 179 39.31 25.97 -17.23
C GLY A 179 39.75 26.56 -15.88
N GLY A 180 41.07 26.61 -15.69
CA GLY A 180 41.69 26.95 -14.42
C GLY A 180 43.01 26.20 -14.21
N ILE A 181 43.41 26.04 -12.95
CA ILE A 181 44.59 25.24 -12.57
C ILE A 181 44.14 23.85 -12.13
N VAL A 182 44.68 22.80 -12.75
CA VAL A 182 44.40 21.41 -12.39
C VAL A 182 45.01 21.08 -11.03
N ARG A 183 44.20 20.50 -10.15
CA ARG A 183 44.58 19.89 -8.86
C ARG A 183 44.19 18.41 -8.89
N ILE A 184 45.16 17.51 -8.82
CA ILE A 184 44.91 16.05 -8.78
C ILE A 184 45.04 15.57 -7.33
N THR A 185 43.94 15.09 -6.76
CA THR A 185 43.92 14.52 -5.42
C THR A 185 44.26 13.03 -5.47
N ASP A 186 45.53 12.69 -5.21
CA ASP A 186 46.04 11.31 -5.16
C ASP A 186 45.52 10.52 -3.93
N ASN A 187 44.20 10.34 -3.85
CA ASN A 187 43.51 9.43 -2.93
C ASN A 187 43.68 7.96 -3.37
N ASP A 188 44.92 7.53 -3.56
CA ASP A 188 45.31 6.14 -3.89
C ASP A 188 45.08 5.14 -2.73
N GLY A 189 44.43 5.59 -1.64
CA GLY A 189 44.22 4.86 -0.40
C GLY A 189 42.91 4.07 -0.27
N ASP A 190 41.83 4.39 -1.01
CA ASP A 190 40.55 3.67 -0.89
C ASP A 190 40.02 3.07 -2.21
N SER A 191 39.66 1.80 -2.11
CA SER A 191 39.31 0.89 -3.19
C SER A 191 38.01 1.23 -3.92
N LYS A 192 37.14 2.11 -3.38
CA LYS A 192 35.77 2.34 -3.89
C LYS A 192 35.49 3.70 -4.54
N GLY A 193 36.29 4.74 -4.30
CA GLY A 193 36.06 6.09 -4.85
C GLY A 193 36.59 6.29 -6.29
N GLY A 194 35.85 6.95 -7.17
CA GLY A 194 36.35 7.34 -8.49
C GLY A 194 37.60 8.23 -8.41
N ARG A 195 38.42 8.30 -9.47
CA ARG A 195 39.49 9.32 -9.53
C ARG A 195 38.84 10.67 -9.75
N GLU A 196 38.93 11.57 -8.80
CA GLU A 196 38.48 12.94 -8.95
C GLU A 196 39.63 13.80 -9.48
N LEU A 197 39.32 14.71 -10.40
CA LEU A 197 40.23 15.77 -10.83
C LEU A 197 39.53 17.09 -10.58
N GLN A 198 40.16 17.94 -9.78
CA GLN A 198 39.63 19.24 -9.40
C GLN A 198 40.29 20.32 -10.27
N ILE A 199 39.55 21.36 -10.62
CA ILE A 199 40.09 22.51 -11.34
C ILE A 199 39.79 23.77 -10.55
N ILE A 200 40.82 24.48 -10.10
CA ILE A 200 40.69 25.77 -9.42
C ILE A 200 40.31 26.81 -10.47
N THR A 201 39.03 27.19 -10.51
CA THR A 201 38.47 28.16 -11.47
C THR A 201 38.59 29.61 -10.97
N ALA A 202 38.63 29.80 -9.65
CA ALA A 202 38.85 31.08 -8.98
C ALA A 202 39.28 30.85 -7.53
N SER A 203 39.97 31.82 -6.91
CA SER A 203 40.18 31.82 -5.45
C SER A 203 40.28 33.24 -4.87
N VAL A 204 39.94 33.41 -3.59
CA VAL A 204 40.04 34.67 -2.85
C VAL A 204 40.74 34.43 -1.52
N LEU A 205 41.81 35.17 -1.26
CA LEU A 205 42.52 35.18 0.03
C LEU A 205 42.09 36.41 0.84
N LEU A 206 41.79 36.22 2.13
CA LEU A 206 41.55 37.33 3.06
C LEU A 206 42.87 37.91 3.57
N ASP A 207 43.41 38.89 2.83
CA ASP A 207 44.60 39.65 3.21
C ASP A 207 44.38 40.56 4.45
N LYS A 208 43.13 40.90 4.78
CA LYS A 208 42.76 41.83 5.88
C LYS A 208 42.31 41.18 7.19
N ALA A 209 42.35 39.84 7.29
CA ALA A 209 42.02 39.13 8.52
C ALA A 209 43.03 38.05 8.87
N GLN A 210 43.22 37.82 10.17
CA GLN A 210 44.03 36.71 10.71
C GLN A 210 43.11 35.65 11.30
N VAL A 211 43.41 34.37 11.07
CA VAL A 211 42.71 33.25 11.71
C VAL A 211 43.58 32.71 12.83
N ARG A 212 43.01 32.60 14.05
CA ARG A 212 43.65 31.96 15.20
C ARG A 212 42.81 30.77 15.66
N ARG A 213 43.47 29.65 15.91
CA ARG A 213 42.89 28.46 16.54
C ARG A 213 42.72 28.72 18.05
N VAL A 214 41.60 28.30 18.61
CA VAL A 214 41.30 28.39 20.05
C VAL A 214 41.00 26.98 20.56
N GLU A 215 41.81 26.52 21.50
CA GLU A 215 41.66 25.19 22.11
C GLU A 215 40.44 25.16 23.03
N SER A 216 39.41 24.40 22.64
CA SER A 216 38.24 24.14 23.49
C SER A 216 38.54 23.00 24.46
N HIS A 217 38.18 23.19 25.74
CA HIS A 217 38.21 22.12 26.74
C HIS A 217 37.17 20.99 26.45
N GLN A 218 36.30 21.19 25.45
CA GLN A 218 35.30 20.21 24.99
C GLN A 218 35.63 19.60 23.61
N GLY A 219 36.90 19.61 23.19
CA GLY A 219 37.40 18.72 22.13
C GLY A 219 37.10 19.13 20.68
N GLY A 220 36.60 20.34 20.43
CA GLY A 220 36.40 20.89 19.08
C GLY A 220 37.29 22.10 18.80
N ASP A 221 38.00 22.10 17.68
CA ASP A 221 38.82 23.22 17.23
C ASP A 221 37.96 24.41 16.79
N GLN A 222 37.92 25.47 17.60
CA GLN A 222 37.22 26.70 17.25
C GLN A 222 38.20 27.69 16.61
N TYR A 223 37.90 28.09 15.37
CA TYR A 223 38.67 29.12 14.67
C TYR A 223 38.03 30.49 14.88
N ARG A 224 38.83 31.47 15.33
CA ARG A 224 38.43 32.88 15.41
C ARG A 224 39.13 33.67 14.33
N LEU A 225 38.38 34.49 13.61
CA LEU A 225 38.87 35.40 12.59
C LEU A 225 38.91 36.82 13.18
N GLU A 226 40.10 37.41 13.23
CA GLU A 226 40.37 38.75 13.77
C GLU A 226 40.61 39.72 12.60
N SER A 227 39.76 40.73 12.48
CA SER A 227 39.85 41.79 11.48
C SER A 227 40.87 42.86 11.90
N GLN A 228 41.49 43.54 10.93
CA GLN A 228 42.34 44.73 11.17
C GLN A 228 41.69 45.82 12.06
N ASN A 229 40.37 45.87 12.15
CA ASN A 229 39.62 46.79 13.02
C ASN A 229 39.42 46.28 14.46
N GLY A 230 40.04 45.15 14.86
CA GLY A 230 39.87 44.54 16.18
C GLY A 230 38.53 43.79 16.38
N GLN A 231 37.75 43.61 15.31
CA GLN A 231 36.51 42.83 15.33
C GLN A 231 36.83 41.33 15.28
N VAL A 232 36.21 40.54 16.15
CA VAL A 232 36.43 39.10 16.27
C VAL A 232 35.18 38.32 15.83
N PHE A 233 35.38 37.38 14.91
CA PHE A 233 34.33 36.53 14.37
C PHE A 233 34.59 35.07 14.77
N SER A 234 33.53 34.34 15.11
CA SER A 234 33.53 32.87 15.14
C SER A 234 33.40 32.37 13.71
N LEU A 235 34.40 31.62 13.22
CA LEU A 235 34.29 30.89 11.95
C LEU A 235 33.29 29.74 12.18
N LYS A 236 32.27 29.65 11.31
CA LYS A 236 31.18 28.66 11.41
C LYS A 236 31.33 27.51 10.43
N ALA A 237 31.97 27.77 9.29
CA ALA A 237 32.29 26.75 8.30
C ALA A 237 33.71 26.22 8.53
N THR A 238 33.84 24.91 8.66
CA THR A 238 35.10 24.24 9.03
C THR A 238 36.09 24.24 7.86
N PRO A 239 37.41 24.45 8.09
CA PRO A 239 38.42 24.24 7.06
C PRO A 239 38.32 22.83 6.43
N GLY A 240 38.42 22.75 5.10
CA GLY A 240 38.17 21.54 4.33
C GLY A 240 36.68 21.23 4.08
N THR A 241 35.76 22.16 4.33
CA THR A 241 34.34 22.04 3.95
C THR A 241 33.95 23.04 2.87
N GLN A 242 32.92 22.66 2.10
CA GLN A 242 32.35 23.48 1.03
C GLN A 242 31.25 24.43 1.53
N VAL A 243 31.29 25.64 1.00
CA VAL A 243 30.32 26.72 1.27
C VAL A 243 29.67 27.16 -0.03
N THR A 244 28.35 27.30 -0.02
CA THR A 244 27.52 27.66 -1.18
C THR A 244 27.09 29.13 -1.17
N ASN A 245 26.61 29.64 -2.30
CA ASN A 245 26.10 31.01 -2.40
C ASN A 245 25.02 31.30 -1.33
N GLY A 246 25.18 32.39 -0.56
CA GLY A 246 24.28 32.78 0.52
C GLY A 246 24.51 32.08 1.88
N GLN A 247 25.49 31.18 1.99
CA GLN A 247 25.83 30.47 3.24
C GLN A 247 26.76 31.30 4.15
N VAL A 248 26.58 31.17 5.47
CA VAL A 248 27.37 31.87 6.49
C VAL A 248 28.74 31.20 6.65
N VAL A 249 29.80 31.99 6.49
CA VAL A 249 31.19 31.58 6.72
C VAL A 249 31.62 31.88 8.16
N ALA A 250 31.26 33.06 8.68
CA ALA A 250 31.60 33.50 10.03
C ALA A 250 30.55 34.42 10.63
N GLU A 251 30.51 34.53 11.96
CA GLU A 251 29.57 35.34 12.74
C GLU A 251 30.32 36.22 13.74
N LEU A 252 29.99 37.50 13.80
CA LEU A 252 30.61 38.48 14.70
C LEU A 252 30.25 38.16 16.16
N ILE A 253 31.25 38.20 17.05
CA ILE A 253 31.04 38.07 18.50
C ILE A 253 30.86 39.49 19.07
N ASP A 254 29.64 39.85 19.47
CA ASP A 254 29.25 41.23 19.78
C ASP A 254 27.96 41.31 20.61
N ASP A 255 28.06 41.67 21.90
CA ASP A 255 26.91 41.79 22.81
C ASP A 255 26.06 43.08 22.61
N ARG A 256 26.35 43.95 21.63
CA ARG A 256 25.65 45.25 21.45
C ARG A 256 24.13 45.15 21.26
N TYR A 257 23.62 44.00 20.80
CA TYR A 257 22.21 43.76 20.53
C TYR A 257 21.59 42.71 21.47
N ARG A 258 22.24 42.47 22.62
CA ARG A 258 21.84 41.42 23.56
C ARG A 258 20.87 41.94 24.63
N THR A 259 19.79 41.20 24.87
CA THR A 259 18.80 41.50 25.90
C THR A 259 19.25 40.96 27.27
N GLN A 260 18.44 41.17 28.32
CA GLN A 260 18.65 40.56 29.64
C GLN A 260 17.79 39.31 29.85
N THR A 261 16.56 39.33 29.33
CA THR A 261 15.55 38.25 29.39
C THR A 261 14.87 38.11 28.01
N GLY A 262 13.80 37.32 27.93
CA GLY A 262 12.82 37.34 26.84
C GLY A 262 12.05 38.67 26.72
N GLY A 263 11.00 38.67 25.90
CA GLY A 263 10.22 39.88 25.62
C GLY A 263 9.55 39.91 24.24
N ILE A 264 8.89 41.03 23.94
CA ILE A 264 8.24 41.30 22.65
C ILE A 264 9.14 42.22 21.83
N LEU A 265 9.46 41.82 20.60
CA LEU A 265 10.19 42.64 19.62
C LEU A 265 9.20 43.44 18.76
N LYS A 266 9.46 44.75 18.59
CA LYS A 266 8.74 45.60 17.63
C LYS A 266 9.71 46.40 16.77
N TYR A 267 9.38 46.57 15.49
CA TYR A 267 10.23 47.26 14.51
C TYR A 267 9.77 48.73 14.36
N SER A 268 10.73 49.66 14.38
CA SER A 268 10.48 51.07 14.06
C SER A 268 11.38 51.51 12.90
N GLY A 269 10.79 51.63 11.71
CA GLY A 269 11.47 52.08 10.48
C GLY A 269 12.34 51.04 9.76
N ILE A 270 12.58 49.88 10.38
CA ILE A 270 13.38 48.77 9.84
C ILE A 270 12.60 48.03 8.75
N GLU A 271 13.26 47.75 7.62
CA GLU A 271 12.71 46.93 6.53
C GLU A 271 13.57 45.67 6.36
N VAL A 272 12.95 44.48 6.29
CA VAL A 272 13.65 43.19 6.27
C VAL A 272 13.26 42.29 5.10
N GLY A 273 14.21 41.50 4.61
CA GLY A 273 14.08 40.57 3.49
C GLY A 273 14.12 39.11 3.92
N LYS A 274 13.23 38.29 3.33
CA LYS A 274 13.31 36.83 3.39
C LYS A 274 14.30 36.34 2.33
N ARG A 275 15.58 36.18 2.72
CA ARG A 275 16.64 35.58 1.89
C ARG A 275 17.27 34.39 2.61
N GLY A 276 17.05 33.19 2.06
CA GLY A 276 17.50 31.93 2.64
C GLY A 276 16.40 31.17 3.40
N LYS A 277 16.80 30.11 4.12
CA LYS A 277 15.87 29.26 4.90
C LYS A 277 15.41 30.01 6.16
N ALA A 278 14.13 29.89 6.51
CA ALA A 278 13.51 30.65 7.61
C ALA A 278 14.23 30.53 8.98
N LYS A 279 14.88 29.39 9.26
CA LYS A 279 15.71 29.18 10.48
C LYS A 279 16.95 30.09 10.57
N GLN A 280 17.27 30.91 9.56
CA GLN A 280 18.42 31.81 9.54
C GLN A 280 18.08 33.30 9.83
N GLY A 281 16.84 33.63 10.19
CA GLY A 281 16.39 35.00 10.43
C GLY A 281 16.21 35.85 9.16
N TYR A 282 15.85 37.11 9.35
CA TYR A 282 15.51 38.06 8.28
C TYR A 282 16.68 39.03 8.01
N GLU A 283 17.10 39.17 6.75
CA GLU A 283 18.18 40.08 6.36
C GLU A 283 17.69 41.54 6.43
N VAL A 284 18.42 42.41 7.13
CA VAL A 284 18.10 43.85 7.19
C VAL A 284 18.37 44.48 5.83
N ILE A 285 17.34 45.05 5.21
CA ILE A 285 17.44 45.82 3.96
C ILE A 285 17.71 47.30 4.27
N LYS A 286 17.20 47.76 5.42
CA LYS A 286 17.26 49.15 5.88
C LYS A 286 17.18 49.20 7.40
N GLY A 287 18.01 50.04 7.99
CA GLY A 287 18.14 50.25 9.43
C GLY A 287 16.99 51.04 10.05
N GLY A 288 17.09 51.25 11.36
CA GLY A 288 16.06 51.85 12.19
C GLY A 288 16.22 51.44 13.65
N THR A 289 15.14 51.42 14.42
CA THR A 289 15.17 51.11 15.85
C THR A 289 14.36 49.86 16.15
N LEU A 290 14.99 48.86 16.77
CA LEU A 290 14.29 47.75 17.41
C LEU A 290 13.84 48.19 18.80
N ILE A 291 12.56 47.96 19.08
CA ILE A 291 11.88 48.31 20.32
C ILE A 291 11.64 47.01 21.06
N TRP A 292 12.41 46.77 22.13
CA TRP A 292 12.27 45.58 22.98
C TRP A 292 11.44 45.89 24.22
N ILE A 293 10.41 45.08 24.46
CA ILE A 293 9.56 45.16 25.64
C ILE A 293 9.86 43.91 26.48
N PRO A 294 10.66 43.99 27.56
CA PRO A 294 11.16 42.82 28.26
C PRO A 294 10.05 42.03 28.98
N GLU A 295 10.23 40.71 29.01
CA GLU A 295 9.48 39.73 29.79
C GLU A 295 10.44 38.67 30.31
N GLU A 296 10.17 38.14 31.49
CA GLU A 296 10.87 36.96 32.00
C GLU A 296 9.90 35.78 31.91
N ALA A 297 10.09 34.90 30.93
CA ALA A 297 9.18 33.78 30.67
C ALA A 297 9.84 32.46 31.07
N HIS A 298 9.34 31.85 32.15
CA HIS A 298 9.69 30.51 32.59
C HIS A 298 8.73 29.51 31.93
N GLU A 299 9.26 28.61 31.11
CA GLU A 299 8.49 27.44 30.65
C GLU A 299 8.56 26.35 31.72
N VAL A 300 7.40 25.81 32.09
CA VAL A 300 7.23 24.93 33.25
C VAL A 300 6.45 23.68 32.84
N ASN A 301 6.69 22.57 33.53
CA ASN A 301 5.89 21.34 33.41
C ASN A 301 5.77 20.71 34.80
N LYS A 302 4.93 21.33 35.65
CA LYS A 302 4.74 20.99 37.08
C LYS A 302 3.27 21.13 37.45
N ASP A 303 2.79 20.41 38.46
CA ASP A 303 1.44 20.58 39.01
C ASP A 303 1.18 21.99 39.55
N ILE A 304 -0.05 22.48 39.37
CA ILE A 304 -0.53 23.74 39.95
C ILE A 304 -0.34 23.85 41.47
N SER A 305 -0.30 22.72 42.19
CA SER A 305 -0.07 22.66 43.64
C SER A 305 1.33 23.13 44.08
N LEU A 306 2.25 23.38 43.14
CA LEU A 306 3.59 23.91 43.38
C LEU A 306 3.71 25.42 43.09
N LEU A 307 2.62 26.10 42.73
CA LEU A 307 2.55 27.55 42.56
C LEU A 307 2.59 28.27 43.91
N MET A 308 3.40 29.32 44.02
CA MET A 308 3.62 30.07 45.27
C MET A 308 3.01 31.48 45.27
N VAL A 309 2.45 31.92 44.13
CA VAL A 309 1.95 33.28 43.88
C VAL A 309 0.62 33.24 43.14
N GLU A 310 -0.21 34.26 43.30
CA GLU A 310 -1.49 34.40 42.61
C GLU A 310 -1.32 35.00 41.20
N ASP A 311 -2.22 34.67 40.28
CA ASP A 311 -2.27 35.28 38.94
C ASP A 311 -2.60 36.79 39.06
N GLY A 312 -1.89 37.63 38.30
CA GLY A 312 -1.96 39.09 38.42
C GLY A 312 -1.25 39.67 39.66
N GLN A 313 -0.60 38.87 40.51
CA GLN A 313 0.16 39.36 41.66
C GLN A 313 1.45 40.08 41.24
N PHE A 314 1.83 41.16 41.92
CA PHE A 314 3.16 41.76 41.78
C PHE A 314 4.19 41.07 42.67
N VAL A 315 5.36 40.75 42.12
CA VAL A 315 6.49 40.11 42.81
C VAL A 315 7.76 40.95 42.72
N GLU A 316 8.62 40.84 43.74
CA GLU A 316 9.97 41.43 43.73
C GLU A 316 10.99 40.42 43.21
N ALA A 317 12.03 40.88 42.50
CA ALA A 317 13.13 40.05 42.03
C ALA A 317 13.74 39.20 43.16
N GLY A 318 13.85 37.89 42.94
CA GLY A 318 14.25 36.90 43.95
C GLY A 318 13.08 36.21 44.67
N THR A 319 11.82 36.51 44.32
CA THR A 319 10.65 35.79 44.83
C THR A 319 10.56 34.38 44.21
N GLU A 320 10.26 33.38 45.03
CA GLU A 320 9.92 32.03 44.55
C GLU A 320 8.49 32.06 43.97
N VAL A 321 8.33 31.84 42.67
CA VAL A 321 7.02 31.89 41.97
C VAL A 321 6.38 30.52 41.82
N VAL A 322 7.22 29.49 41.63
CA VAL A 322 6.89 28.07 41.73
C VAL A 322 8.00 27.42 42.54
N LYS A 323 7.69 26.33 43.24
CA LYS A 323 8.68 25.57 44.01
C LYS A 323 9.97 25.33 43.19
N ASP A 324 11.10 25.75 43.76
CA ASP A 324 12.45 25.69 43.16
C ASP A 324 12.65 26.59 41.91
N ILE A 325 11.79 27.59 41.66
CA ILE A 325 11.85 28.56 40.55
C ILE A 325 11.70 29.99 41.08
N PHE A 326 12.72 30.82 40.88
CA PHE A 326 12.79 32.20 41.37
C PHE A 326 12.80 33.19 40.20
N CYS A 327 12.08 34.31 40.33
CA CYS A 327 12.15 35.38 39.35
C CYS A 327 13.45 36.20 39.46
N GLN A 328 13.98 36.67 38.35
CA GLN A 328 15.15 37.55 38.26
C GLN A 328 14.76 39.04 38.20
N THR A 329 13.52 39.33 37.79
CA THR A 329 12.94 40.67 37.64
C THR A 329 11.74 40.87 38.56
N SER A 330 11.47 42.13 38.93
CA SER A 330 10.23 42.52 39.63
C SER A 330 9.16 42.87 38.61
N GLY A 331 7.92 42.42 38.80
CA GLY A 331 6.84 42.62 37.84
C GLY A 331 5.52 41.96 38.22
N VAL A 332 4.51 42.10 37.37
CA VAL A 332 3.24 41.36 37.46
C VAL A 332 3.46 39.93 36.97
N VAL A 333 2.97 38.95 37.71
CA VAL A 333 2.96 37.53 37.31
C VAL A 333 1.71 37.23 36.50
N GLU A 334 1.89 36.52 35.40
CA GLU A 334 0.83 35.88 34.59
C GLU A 334 1.09 34.38 34.55
N VAL A 335 0.06 33.57 34.85
CA VAL A 335 0.16 32.11 35.00
C VAL A 335 -0.67 31.40 33.93
N THR A 336 0.00 30.65 33.05
CA THR A 336 -0.66 29.81 32.04
C THR A 336 -0.66 28.35 32.45
N GLN A 337 -1.84 27.76 32.57
CA GLN A 337 -2.06 26.35 32.91
C GLN A 337 -2.92 25.62 31.87
N LYS A 338 -2.75 24.29 31.77
CA LYS A 338 -3.61 23.42 30.95
C LYS A 338 -3.73 22.05 31.63
N ASN A 339 -4.97 21.63 31.90
CA ASN A 339 -5.30 20.38 32.60
C ASN A 339 -4.55 20.27 33.95
N ASP A 340 -4.67 21.30 34.79
CA ASP A 340 -4.03 21.45 36.12
C ASP A 340 -2.48 21.38 36.17
N ILE A 341 -1.83 21.30 35.01
CA ILE A 341 -0.39 21.43 34.84
C ILE A 341 -0.05 22.88 34.47
N LEU A 342 0.88 23.49 35.20
CA LEU A 342 1.51 24.78 34.88
C LEU A 342 2.39 24.62 33.64
N ARG A 343 2.23 25.54 32.68
CA ARG A 343 2.92 25.52 31.37
C ARG A 343 3.86 26.70 31.15
N GLU A 344 3.46 27.89 31.58
CA GLU A 344 4.26 29.09 31.46
C GLU A 344 3.97 30.03 32.63
N ILE A 345 5.02 30.66 33.17
CA ILE A 345 4.91 31.75 34.14
C ILE A 345 5.69 32.93 33.58
N VAL A 346 5.01 34.06 33.44
CA VAL A 346 5.56 35.29 32.84
C VAL A 346 5.63 36.35 33.91
N VAL A 347 6.82 36.90 34.16
CA VAL A 347 6.96 38.13 34.95
C VAL A 347 7.07 39.30 33.97
N ARG A 348 6.09 40.21 34.03
CA ARG A 348 5.99 41.41 33.21
C ARG A 348 6.49 42.62 34.02
N PRO A 349 7.73 43.10 33.81
CA PRO A 349 8.27 44.21 34.58
C PRO A 349 7.60 45.55 34.22
N GLY A 350 7.31 46.38 35.23
CA GLY A 350 6.72 47.72 35.05
C GLY A 350 6.18 48.34 36.34
N ASP A 351 5.83 49.63 36.28
CA ASP A 351 5.14 50.35 37.36
C ASP A 351 3.63 50.06 37.29
N ILE A 352 3.01 49.61 38.39
CA ILE A 352 1.55 49.42 38.50
C ILE A 352 0.87 50.71 38.94
N HIS A 353 -0.26 51.04 38.29
CA HIS A 353 -1.17 52.10 38.71
C HIS A 353 -2.63 51.58 38.77
N MET A 354 -3.17 51.47 39.98
CA MET A 354 -4.56 51.08 40.23
C MET A 354 -5.57 52.11 39.67
N VAL A 355 -6.74 51.66 39.24
CA VAL A 355 -7.74 52.48 38.53
C VAL A 355 -9.10 52.47 39.22
N ASP A 356 -9.51 53.60 39.81
CA ASP A 356 -10.81 53.77 40.48
C ASP A 356 -12.02 53.70 39.54
N SER A 357 -11.87 54.06 38.25
CA SER A 357 -12.92 53.93 37.24
C SER A 357 -12.38 53.82 35.82
N LEU A 358 -13.09 53.10 34.96
CA LEU A 358 -12.73 52.86 33.54
C LEU A 358 -12.92 54.09 32.63
N GLU A 359 -13.29 55.26 33.16
CA GLU A 359 -13.55 56.48 32.40
C GLU A 359 -12.30 57.39 32.35
N GLY A 360 -11.53 57.30 31.26
CA GLY A 360 -10.38 58.19 31.01
C GLY A 360 -9.06 57.53 30.60
N LEU A 361 -9.04 56.20 30.45
CA LEU A 361 -7.95 55.44 29.83
C LEU A 361 -7.77 55.83 28.35
N ILE A 362 -6.53 55.86 27.82
CA ILE A 362 -6.30 55.98 26.36
C ILE A 362 -6.97 54.82 25.62
N THR A 363 -6.69 53.60 26.09
CA THR A 363 -6.97 52.34 25.39
C THR A 363 -7.11 51.21 26.43
N ARG A 364 -7.86 50.16 26.09
CA ARG A 364 -7.82 48.86 26.80
C ARG A 364 -6.78 47.91 26.22
N GLU A 365 -6.30 48.19 25.01
CA GLU A 365 -5.34 47.36 24.28
C GLU A 365 -3.90 47.80 24.55
N ALA A 366 -2.99 46.84 24.65
CA ALA A 366 -1.59 47.05 25.01
C ALA A 366 -0.84 47.87 23.94
N THR A 367 -0.50 49.11 24.26
CA THR A 367 -0.11 50.15 23.30
C THR A 367 1.19 50.86 23.70
N LEU A 368 1.99 51.27 22.69
CA LEU A 368 3.21 52.05 22.91
C LEU A 368 2.86 53.52 23.07
N VAL A 369 3.38 54.15 24.12
CA VAL A 369 3.03 55.52 24.53
C VAL A 369 4.29 56.39 24.50
N ASN A 370 4.20 57.53 23.82
CA ASN A 370 5.33 58.43 23.60
C ASN A 370 5.56 59.36 24.81
N PRO A 371 6.80 59.82 25.05
CA PRO A 371 7.12 60.83 26.05
C PRO A 371 6.16 62.02 26.05
N GLY A 372 5.57 62.33 27.21
CA GLY A 372 4.63 63.43 27.43
C GLY A 372 3.16 63.14 27.12
N GLN A 373 2.82 61.98 26.54
CA GLN A 373 1.44 61.54 26.31
C GLN A 373 0.75 61.13 27.63
N GLU A 374 -0.56 61.41 27.75
CA GLU A 374 -1.32 61.23 29.01
C GLU A 374 -2.05 59.88 29.04
N ILE A 375 -1.57 58.98 29.90
CA ILE A 375 -1.96 57.55 30.00
C ILE A 375 -3.33 57.40 30.68
N MET A 376 -3.52 58.14 31.76
CA MET A 376 -4.77 58.29 32.51
C MET A 376 -4.75 59.67 33.18
N PRO A 377 -5.88 60.19 33.71
CA PRO A 377 -5.92 61.54 34.27
C PRO A 377 -4.84 61.78 35.34
N LYS A 378 -3.95 62.75 35.09
CA LYS A 378 -2.74 63.11 35.89
C LYS A 378 -1.50 62.21 35.71
N LEU A 379 -1.56 61.10 34.97
CA LEU A 379 -0.38 60.27 34.66
C LEU A 379 0.08 60.52 33.22
N LYS A 380 1.35 60.87 33.04
CA LYS A 380 1.97 61.03 31.71
C LYS A 380 3.23 60.17 31.59
N ALA A 381 3.43 59.59 30.41
CA ALA A 381 4.68 58.92 30.09
C ALA A 381 5.85 59.92 30.21
N LYS A 382 6.92 59.52 30.90
CA LYS A 382 8.16 60.32 31.00
C LYS A 382 9.05 60.05 29.79
N ASP A 383 9.23 58.76 29.52
CA ASP A 383 10.06 58.16 28.49
C ASP A 383 9.18 57.30 27.57
N LEU A 384 9.75 56.63 26.56
CA LEU A 384 8.99 55.69 25.73
C LEU A 384 8.63 54.45 26.57
N CYS A 385 7.35 54.12 26.66
CA CYS A 385 6.88 52.97 27.46
C CYS A 385 5.82 52.15 26.74
N TYR A 386 5.66 50.90 27.16
CA TYR A 386 4.56 50.04 26.72
C TYR A 386 3.52 49.96 27.83
N VAL A 387 2.27 50.25 27.50
CA VAL A 387 1.19 50.42 28.48
C VAL A 387 0.09 49.42 28.21
N GLU A 388 -0.23 48.61 29.21
CA GLU A 388 -1.23 47.56 29.11
C GLU A 388 -2.16 47.54 30.33
N PHE A 389 -3.36 47.00 30.14
CA PHE A 389 -4.32 46.77 31.21
C PHE A 389 -4.07 45.40 31.83
N VAL A 390 -4.08 45.32 33.15
CA VAL A 390 -3.96 44.07 33.91
C VAL A 390 -5.03 44.03 35.01
N GLU A 391 -5.57 42.84 35.26
CA GLU A 391 -6.39 42.58 36.45
C GLU A 391 -5.46 42.00 37.52
N THR A 392 -5.51 42.58 38.72
CA THR A 392 -4.69 42.16 39.88
C THR A 392 -5.61 41.73 41.02
N PRO A 393 -5.11 40.98 42.03
CA PRO A 393 -5.90 40.66 43.23
C PRO A 393 -6.45 41.88 43.98
N GLU A 394 -5.85 43.06 43.83
CA GLU A 394 -6.33 44.33 44.42
C GLU A 394 -7.35 45.08 43.51
N GLY A 395 -7.53 44.65 42.27
CA GLY A 395 -8.46 45.23 41.30
C GLY A 395 -7.84 45.56 39.93
N PRO A 396 -8.58 46.29 39.07
CA PRO A 396 -8.12 46.68 37.74
C PRO A 396 -7.00 47.73 37.80
N ALA A 397 -5.94 47.52 37.00
CA ALA A 397 -4.77 48.39 36.98
C ALA A 397 -4.21 48.60 35.58
N ILE A 398 -3.34 49.60 35.46
CA ILE A 398 -2.48 49.85 34.31
C ILE A 398 -1.07 49.41 34.69
N LEU A 399 -0.44 48.58 33.86
CA LEU A 399 0.99 48.28 33.96
C LEU A 399 1.75 49.15 32.95
N VAL A 400 2.67 49.97 33.43
CA VAL A 400 3.55 50.82 32.60
C VAL A 400 4.92 50.18 32.53
N ARG A 401 5.17 49.47 31.44
CA ARG A 401 6.35 48.64 31.21
C ARG A 401 7.48 49.44 30.56
N PRO A 402 8.75 49.23 30.99
CA PRO A 402 9.91 49.86 30.36
C PRO A 402 10.12 49.31 28.94
N VAL A 403 10.88 50.04 28.14
CA VAL A 403 11.22 49.71 26.75
C VAL A 403 12.72 49.94 26.55
N VAL A 404 13.36 49.08 25.77
CA VAL A 404 14.78 49.22 25.39
C VAL A 404 14.88 49.42 23.88
N GLU A 405 15.51 50.53 23.47
CA GLU A 405 15.71 50.89 22.07
C GLU A 405 17.11 50.45 21.59
N PHE A 406 17.16 49.57 20.59
CA PHE A 406 18.40 49.16 19.93
C PHE A 406 18.45 49.71 18.50
N ASN A 407 19.42 50.58 18.21
CA ASN A 407 19.56 51.19 16.88
C ASN A 407 20.37 50.29 15.93
N VAL A 408 19.77 49.94 14.79
CA VAL A 408 20.34 49.10 13.72
C VAL A 408 20.70 49.99 12.53
N ALA A 409 21.91 49.86 12.00
CA ALA A 409 22.36 50.64 10.86
C ALA A 409 21.83 50.08 9.53
N ASP A 410 21.86 50.89 8.47
CA ASP A 410 21.59 50.42 7.10
C ASP A 410 22.67 49.46 6.59
N GLU A 411 23.93 49.70 6.97
CA GLU A 411 25.09 48.87 6.60
C GLU A 411 25.88 48.46 7.86
N PRO A 412 26.32 47.19 7.97
CA PRO A 412 27.15 46.76 9.10
C PRO A 412 28.50 47.45 9.12
N SER A 413 29.01 47.73 10.33
CA SER A 413 30.34 48.33 10.57
C SER A 413 31.53 47.40 10.26
N VAL A 414 31.37 46.41 9.39
CA VAL A 414 32.32 45.35 9.08
C VAL A 414 32.75 45.47 7.61
N PRO A 415 34.05 45.54 7.30
CA PRO A 415 34.48 45.62 5.91
C PRO A 415 34.15 44.33 5.16
N SER A 416 33.39 44.43 4.06
CA SER A 416 33.30 43.37 3.06
C SER A 416 34.63 43.23 2.32
N GLN A 417 34.91 42.02 1.85
CA GLN A 417 36.10 41.74 1.04
C GLN A 417 35.69 41.09 -0.29
N ASP A 418 35.87 41.84 -1.37
CA ASP A 418 35.68 41.40 -2.74
C ASP A 418 36.94 40.71 -3.28
N SER A 419 36.75 39.82 -4.26
CA SER A 419 37.84 39.24 -5.06
C SER A 419 38.64 40.33 -5.76
N GLY A 420 39.93 40.46 -5.42
CA GLY A 420 40.88 41.25 -6.20
C GLY A 420 40.91 40.77 -7.65
N SER A 421 40.91 41.70 -8.60
CA SER A 421 40.64 41.43 -10.02
C SER A 421 41.65 40.50 -10.69
N GLY A 422 41.29 39.23 -10.85
CA GLY A 422 41.81 38.35 -11.88
C GLY A 422 40.99 38.52 -13.16
N GLU A 423 41.55 39.18 -14.18
CA GLU A 423 40.75 39.80 -15.26
C GLU A 423 40.12 38.83 -16.27
N ASP A 424 40.47 37.53 -16.28
CA ASP A 424 40.13 36.59 -17.38
C ASP A 424 38.92 35.66 -17.16
N THR A 425 38.41 35.44 -15.93
CA THR A 425 37.39 34.38 -15.68
C THR A 425 35.94 34.87 -15.57
N GLY A 426 35.71 36.17 -15.45
CA GLY A 426 34.35 36.76 -15.40
C GLY A 426 33.49 36.28 -14.22
N ARG A 427 34.13 35.89 -13.10
CA ARG A 427 33.50 35.42 -11.86
C ARG A 427 34.05 36.22 -10.69
N SER A 428 33.22 37.05 -10.05
CA SER A 428 33.55 37.62 -8.75
C SER A 428 33.05 36.73 -7.61
N ILE A 429 33.77 36.78 -6.50
CA ILE A 429 33.39 36.17 -5.23
C ILE A 429 33.65 37.22 -4.16
N ARG A 430 32.71 37.43 -3.24
CA ARG A 430 32.93 38.30 -2.09
C ARG A 430 32.39 37.70 -0.80
N LEU A 431 32.97 38.13 0.31
CA LEU A 431 32.33 37.99 1.62
C LEU A 431 31.57 39.27 1.92
N ARG A 432 30.23 39.21 1.83
CA ARG A 432 29.34 40.30 2.22
C ARG A 432 29.06 40.20 3.72
N ALA A 433 29.31 41.29 4.44
CA ALA A 433 28.79 41.46 5.79
C ALA A 433 27.27 41.73 5.71
N THR A 434 26.48 40.98 6.47
CA THR A 434 25.02 41.09 6.52
C THR A 434 24.55 41.15 7.95
N GLN A 435 23.48 41.89 8.24
CA GLN A 435 22.81 41.87 9.54
C GLN A 435 21.52 41.08 9.42
N ARG A 436 21.27 40.15 10.35
CA ARG A 436 20.04 39.35 10.39
C ARG A 436 19.37 39.45 11.75
N ILE A 437 18.06 39.66 11.75
CA ILE A 437 17.21 39.67 12.94
C ILE A 437 16.55 38.28 13.04
N PRO A 438 16.74 37.49 14.13
CA PRO A 438 16.15 36.15 14.21
C PRO A 438 14.61 36.14 14.27
N PHE A 439 14.03 37.15 14.91
CA PHE A 439 12.60 37.22 15.30
C PHE A 439 11.83 38.23 14.44
N LYS A 440 10.52 38.02 14.24
CA LYS A 440 9.65 38.94 13.48
C LYS A 440 9.29 40.22 14.25
N ASP A 441 8.75 41.21 13.55
CA ASP A 441 7.98 42.28 14.17
C ASP A 441 6.75 41.73 14.89
N GLY A 442 6.51 42.18 16.13
CA GLY A 442 5.45 41.70 17.02
C GLY A 442 5.70 40.33 17.66
N GLU A 443 6.86 39.70 17.45
CA GLU A 443 7.15 38.36 17.97
C GLU A 443 7.45 38.39 19.48
N ARG A 444 6.74 37.54 20.24
CA ARG A 444 6.95 37.32 21.68
C ARG A 444 7.93 36.16 21.87
N VAL A 445 9.14 36.49 22.28
CA VAL A 445 10.24 35.53 22.47
C VAL A 445 10.32 35.15 23.94
N LYS A 446 10.00 33.90 24.24
CA LYS A 446 10.10 33.36 25.60
C LYS A 446 11.55 33.03 25.93
N SER A 447 12.04 33.57 27.03
CA SER A 447 13.35 33.23 27.61
C SER A 447 13.46 33.80 29.02
N VAL A 448 14.24 33.11 29.87
CA VAL A 448 14.77 33.67 31.12
C VAL A 448 16.12 34.35 30.86
N GLU A 449 16.93 33.85 29.93
CA GLU A 449 18.24 34.41 29.57
C GLU A 449 18.19 35.47 28.45
N GLY A 450 19.27 36.26 28.36
CA GLY A 450 19.45 37.33 27.38
C GLY A 450 19.86 36.87 25.97
N LEU A 451 19.12 37.34 24.98
CA LEU A 451 19.13 36.91 23.57
C LEU A 451 19.74 37.98 22.64
N ASP A 452 20.43 37.56 21.57
CA ASP A 452 20.94 38.49 20.55
C ASP A 452 19.85 38.83 19.50
N LEU A 453 19.39 40.08 19.48
CA LEU A 453 18.36 40.55 18.55
C LEU A 453 18.87 40.77 17.12
N VAL A 454 20.18 41.02 16.94
CA VAL A 454 20.81 41.23 15.63
C VAL A 454 22.12 40.46 15.55
N ARG A 455 22.22 39.56 14.58
CA ARG A 455 23.45 38.80 14.29
C ARG A 455 24.12 39.38 13.06
N THR A 456 25.40 39.73 13.17
CA THR A 456 26.19 40.24 12.04
C THR A 456 27.05 39.11 11.48
N GLN A 457 26.84 38.73 10.23
CA GLN A 457 27.38 37.50 9.62
C GLN A 457 28.10 37.80 8.31
N LEU A 458 29.27 37.19 8.11
CA LEU A 458 29.98 37.14 6.83
C LEU A 458 29.43 35.99 5.99
N VAL A 459 28.88 36.33 4.83
CA VAL A 459 28.17 35.43 3.92
C VAL A 459 28.92 35.37 2.59
N LEU A 460 29.05 34.16 2.02
CA LEU A 460 29.60 33.97 0.69
C LEU A 460 28.60 34.46 -0.37
N GLU A 461 29.06 35.31 -1.29
CA GLU A 461 28.27 35.78 -2.43
C GLU A 461 29.09 35.60 -3.73
N ALA A 462 28.47 34.99 -4.73
CA ALA A 462 29.07 34.69 -6.04
C ALA A 462 28.11 35.01 -7.19
N ASP A 463 28.65 35.41 -8.35
CA ASP A 463 27.86 35.85 -9.53
C ASP A 463 27.01 34.75 -10.19
N LYS A 464 27.18 33.48 -9.81
CA LYS A 464 26.39 32.35 -10.32
C LYS A 464 25.97 31.43 -9.18
N ASP A 465 24.67 31.15 -9.12
CA ASP A 465 24.12 30.09 -8.28
C ASP A 465 24.64 28.71 -8.69
N GLY A 466 24.75 27.80 -7.72
CA GLY A 466 25.30 26.46 -7.91
C GLY A 466 26.82 26.36 -7.76
N LEU A 467 27.55 27.47 -7.64
CA LEU A 467 28.97 27.45 -7.27
C LEU A 467 29.15 27.18 -5.76
N ALA A 468 30.08 26.28 -5.46
CA ALA A 468 30.61 26.04 -4.12
C ALA A 468 32.07 26.50 -4.04
N ALA A 469 32.48 26.96 -2.86
CA ALA A 469 33.85 27.29 -2.54
C ALA A 469 34.34 26.46 -1.35
N ASP A 470 35.47 25.79 -1.50
CA ASP A 470 36.20 25.13 -0.42
C ASP A 470 36.85 26.20 0.48
N ILE A 471 36.79 26.00 1.80
CA ILE A 471 37.55 26.80 2.77
C ILE A 471 38.91 26.16 3.03
N GLU A 472 39.97 26.86 2.66
CA GLU A 472 41.35 26.51 2.96
C GLU A 472 41.95 27.49 3.98
N LEU A 473 42.92 27.00 4.77
CA LEU A 473 43.74 27.85 5.64
C LEU A 473 45.19 27.82 5.15
N VAL A 474 45.72 29.00 4.85
CA VAL A 474 47.08 29.18 4.30
C VAL A 474 47.91 30.04 5.25
N LEU A 475 49.21 29.77 5.35
CA LEU A 475 50.14 30.57 6.15
C LEU A 475 50.31 31.97 5.53
N ASP A 476 50.51 32.99 6.36
CA ASP A 476 50.86 34.33 5.87
C ASP A 476 52.28 34.33 5.26
N GLU A 477 52.43 34.88 4.05
CA GLU A 477 53.73 35.06 3.37
C GLU A 477 54.78 35.82 4.21
N LYS A 478 54.36 36.49 5.29
CA LYS A 478 55.20 37.33 6.16
C LYS A 478 55.34 36.79 7.58
N ASP A 479 54.52 35.82 7.99
CA ASP A 479 54.44 35.36 9.38
C ASP A 479 53.90 33.91 9.45
N GLU A 480 54.79 32.95 9.69
CA GLU A 480 54.45 31.52 9.75
C GLU A 480 53.59 31.14 10.98
N GLU A 481 53.40 32.04 11.96
CA GLU A 481 52.45 31.82 13.08
C GLU A 481 51.02 32.30 12.75
N VAL A 482 50.81 32.97 11.61
CA VAL A 482 49.51 33.53 11.20
C VAL A 482 48.87 32.70 10.09
N LEU A 483 47.65 32.23 10.32
CA LEU A 483 46.81 31.60 9.30
C LEU A 483 45.88 32.65 8.65
N ARG A 484 45.59 32.44 7.37
CA ARG A 484 44.68 33.24 6.54
C ARG A 484 43.60 32.36 5.93
N LEU A 485 42.40 32.90 5.81
CA LEU A 485 41.28 32.22 5.17
C LEU A 485 41.38 32.39 3.65
N GLN A 486 41.42 31.28 2.91
CA GLN A 486 41.27 31.25 1.46
C GLN A 486 39.96 30.54 1.08
N LEU A 487 39.28 31.07 0.07
CA LEU A 487 38.09 30.49 -0.56
C LEU A 487 38.48 30.04 -1.97
N VAL A 488 38.19 28.80 -2.35
CA VAL A 488 38.63 28.22 -3.63
C VAL A 488 37.43 27.61 -4.36
N ILE A 489 37.07 28.09 -5.55
CA ILE A 489 36.00 27.49 -6.37
C ILE A 489 36.58 26.40 -7.26
N LEU A 490 36.19 25.16 -6.96
CA LEU A 490 36.58 23.97 -7.68
C LEU A 490 35.52 23.55 -8.71
N GLU A 491 35.96 23.12 -9.88
CA GLU A 491 35.19 22.30 -10.82
C GLU A 491 35.69 20.86 -10.67
N SER A 492 34.89 20.00 -10.04
CA SER A 492 35.21 18.58 -9.83
C SER A 492 34.75 17.72 -11.01
N LEU A 493 35.72 17.12 -11.70
CA LEU A 493 35.51 16.22 -12.84
C LEU A 493 35.81 14.77 -12.43
N VAL A 494 34.77 13.94 -12.37
CA VAL A 494 34.90 12.52 -12.01
C VAL A 494 35.43 11.72 -13.22
N ILE A 495 36.66 11.24 -13.11
CA ILE A 495 37.31 10.40 -14.12
C ILE A 495 36.80 8.96 -13.95
N ARG A 496 36.18 8.43 -15.01
CA ARG A 496 35.76 7.02 -15.06
C ARG A 496 36.98 6.11 -14.91
N ARG A 497 37.03 5.31 -13.85
CA ARG A 497 38.01 4.23 -13.67
C ARG A 497 37.93 3.24 -14.85
N ASP A 498 39.06 2.60 -15.16
CA ASP A 498 39.12 1.50 -16.13
C ASP A 498 38.23 0.34 -15.67
N ILE A 499 37.35 -0.13 -16.55
CA ILE A 499 36.44 -1.26 -16.31
C ILE A 499 36.99 -2.45 -17.09
N ALA A 500 37.35 -3.52 -16.37
CA ALA A 500 37.70 -4.80 -16.99
C ALA A 500 36.51 -5.34 -17.80
N ALA A 501 36.78 -5.99 -18.94
CA ALA A 501 35.73 -6.39 -19.89
C ALA A 501 34.59 -7.19 -19.23
N ASP A 502 33.42 -6.59 -19.14
CA ASP A 502 32.18 -7.27 -18.75
C ASP A 502 31.49 -7.85 -19.99
N THR A 503 30.60 -8.82 -19.78
CA THR A 503 29.64 -9.31 -20.76
C THR A 503 28.93 -8.20 -21.56
N THR A 504 28.47 -7.12 -20.94
CA THR A 504 27.65 -6.07 -21.60
C THR A 504 28.43 -4.86 -22.15
N GLN A 505 29.70 -4.70 -21.78
CA GLN A 505 30.53 -3.52 -22.12
C GLN A 505 31.95 -3.92 -22.54
N GLY A 506 32.48 -3.27 -23.57
CA GLY A 506 33.91 -3.41 -23.92
C GLY A 506 34.79 -2.89 -22.79
N SER A 507 36.00 -3.46 -22.61
CA SER A 507 36.92 -2.95 -21.59
C SER A 507 37.23 -1.49 -21.84
N THR A 508 37.01 -0.64 -20.84
CA THR A 508 37.30 0.79 -20.94
C THR A 508 38.71 1.08 -20.46
N LYS A 509 39.38 2.00 -21.16
CA LYS A 509 40.70 2.50 -20.77
C LYS A 509 40.70 4.02 -20.79
N THR A 510 40.90 4.63 -19.63
CA THR A 510 40.88 6.07 -19.45
C THR A 510 42.29 6.63 -19.33
N VAL A 511 42.65 7.50 -20.27
CA VAL A 511 43.92 8.24 -20.26
C VAL A 511 43.65 9.68 -19.84
N VAL A 512 44.27 10.09 -18.74
CA VAL A 512 44.31 11.51 -18.31
C VAL A 512 45.34 12.24 -19.16
N LEU A 513 44.98 13.40 -19.68
CA LEU A 513 45.77 14.18 -20.65
C LEU A 513 46.47 15.39 -20.02
N VAL A 514 46.19 15.67 -18.75
CA VAL A 514 46.70 16.80 -17.95
C VAL A 514 47.41 16.29 -16.70
N LYS A 515 48.15 17.18 -16.02
CA LYS A 515 48.88 16.93 -14.78
C LYS A 515 48.47 17.91 -13.69
N ASP A 516 48.82 17.57 -12.45
CA ASP A 516 48.75 18.50 -11.34
C ASP A 516 49.56 19.78 -11.63
N GLY A 517 48.96 20.94 -11.38
CA GLY A 517 49.53 22.26 -11.67
C GLY A 517 49.41 22.73 -13.13
N ASP A 518 48.89 21.93 -14.07
CA ASP A 518 48.67 22.40 -15.45
C ASP A 518 47.57 23.48 -15.49
N GLN A 519 47.84 24.60 -16.17
CA GLN A 519 46.83 25.63 -16.46
C GLN A 519 46.13 25.33 -17.78
N ILE A 520 44.81 25.15 -17.76
CA ILE A 520 44.00 24.75 -18.91
C ILE A 520 42.85 25.73 -19.19
N ALA A 521 42.48 25.87 -20.46
CA ALA A 521 41.39 26.74 -20.90
C ALA A 521 40.03 26.01 -20.87
N SER A 522 38.93 26.77 -20.79
CA SER A 522 37.56 26.28 -21.04
C SER A 522 37.50 25.40 -22.31
N GLY A 523 36.80 24.27 -22.23
CA GLY A 523 36.66 23.29 -23.31
C GLY A 523 37.86 22.33 -23.47
N SER A 524 38.94 22.47 -22.70
CA SER A 524 40.10 21.56 -22.79
C SER A 524 39.74 20.13 -22.38
N VAL A 525 40.12 19.13 -23.17
CA VAL A 525 39.89 17.71 -22.85
C VAL A 525 40.89 17.25 -21.79
N VAL A 526 40.42 17.02 -20.56
CA VAL A 526 41.25 16.58 -19.42
C VAL A 526 41.49 15.08 -19.41
N ALA A 527 40.55 14.28 -19.93
CA ALA A 527 40.69 12.84 -20.02
C ALA A 527 39.93 12.26 -21.22
N ARG A 528 40.36 11.09 -21.68
CA ARG A 528 39.71 10.33 -22.75
C ARG A 528 39.52 8.88 -22.32
N THR A 529 38.29 8.38 -22.42
CA THR A 529 37.97 6.97 -22.18
C THR A 529 37.74 6.29 -23.53
N SER A 530 38.69 5.44 -23.94
CA SER A 530 38.58 4.62 -25.15
C SER A 530 37.95 3.27 -24.79
N ILE A 531 37.00 2.81 -25.61
CA ILE A 531 36.30 1.54 -25.44
C ILE A 531 36.94 0.53 -26.40
N LEU A 532 37.41 -0.59 -25.85
CA LEU A 532 38.18 -1.57 -26.61
C LEU A 532 37.34 -2.79 -26.99
N CYS A 533 37.59 -3.31 -28.19
CA CYS A 533 37.08 -4.59 -28.68
C CYS A 533 37.58 -5.76 -27.83
N LYS A 534 36.70 -6.71 -27.48
CA LYS A 534 37.05 -7.95 -26.78
C LYS A 534 37.44 -9.09 -27.72
N GLU A 535 36.73 -9.22 -28.84
CA GLU A 535 36.71 -10.40 -29.71
C GLU A 535 36.66 -9.98 -31.18
N SER A 536 37.49 -10.59 -32.04
CA SER A 536 37.59 -10.21 -33.45
C SER A 536 36.30 -10.47 -34.22
N GLY A 537 35.91 -9.53 -35.09
CA GLY A 537 34.72 -9.66 -35.94
C GLY A 537 34.50 -8.47 -36.86
N GLU A 538 33.38 -8.50 -37.57
CA GLU A 538 32.95 -7.42 -38.48
C GLU A 538 32.02 -6.44 -37.75
N VAL A 539 32.30 -5.14 -37.85
CA VAL A 539 31.47 -4.07 -37.30
C VAL A 539 30.21 -3.91 -38.16
N GLN A 540 29.04 -3.89 -37.52
CA GLN A 540 27.73 -3.69 -38.16
C GLN A 540 26.80 -2.84 -37.27
N GLY A 541 25.59 -2.53 -37.76
CA GLY A 541 24.53 -1.89 -36.99
C GLY A 541 24.70 -0.40 -36.70
N ILE A 542 25.79 0.24 -37.13
CA ILE A 542 25.99 1.69 -36.97
C ILE A 542 25.03 2.44 -37.91
N ARG A 543 24.07 3.19 -37.34
CA ARG A 543 23.06 3.95 -38.06
C ARG A 543 23.40 5.44 -38.09
N GLU A 544 23.49 6.03 -39.28
CA GLU A 544 23.64 7.48 -39.44
C GLU A 544 22.28 8.19 -39.22
N GLY A 545 22.28 9.31 -38.49
CA GLY A 545 21.12 10.21 -38.38
C GLY A 545 20.23 10.08 -37.13
N GLN A 546 20.57 9.23 -36.15
CA GLN A 546 19.96 9.26 -34.80
C GLN A 546 20.79 10.13 -33.84
N GLU A 547 20.15 10.80 -32.87
CA GLU A 547 20.80 11.82 -32.00
C GLU A 547 21.92 11.26 -31.09
N ALA A 548 21.99 9.94 -30.88
CA ALA A 548 23.18 9.27 -30.36
C ALA A 548 23.23 7.82 -30.84
N ILE A 549 24.39 7.38 -31.32
CA ILE A 549 24.64 5.95 -31.58
C ILE A 549 24.90 5.30 -30.21
N ARG A 550 23.94 4.52 -29.71
CA ARG A 550 23.99 3.94 -28.34
C ARG A 550 24.52 2.52 -28.27
N ARG A 551 24.57 1.80 -29.40
CA ARG A 551 25.02 0.40 -29.49
C ARG A 551 25.82 0.20 -30.79
N ILE A 552 26.85 -0.66 -30.73
CA ILE A 552 27.56 -1.18 -31.90
C ILE A 552 27.41 -2.70 -31.91
N LEU A 553 27.18 -3.30 -33.08
CA LEU A 553 27.17 -4.74 -33.27
C LEU A 553 28.52 -5.20 -33.83
N VAL A 554 29.07 -6.29 -33.30
CA VAL A 554 30.24 -6.98 -33.86
C VAL A 554 29.85 -8.44 -34.14
N VAL A 555 29.84 -8.83 -35.42
CA VAL A 555 29.55 -10.20 -35.85
C VAL A 555 30.85 -11.00 -35.81
N ARG A 556 30.96 -11.95 -34.89
CA ARG A 556 32.18 -12.75 -34.70
C ARG A 556 32.13 -14.01 -35.57
N PRO A 557 33.29 -14.66 -35.83
CA PRO A 557 33.32 -15.99 -36.41
C PRO A 557 32.47 -17.02 -35.65
N ALA A 558 32.34 -16.87 -34.31
CA ALA A 558 31.52 -17.74 -33.47
C ALA A 558 30.00 -17.56 -33.66
N ASP A 559 29.54 -16.41 -34.17
CA ASP A 559 28.13 -16.17 -34.52
C ASP A 559 27.77 -16.73 -35.91
N THR A 560 28.74 -17.34 -36.60
CA THR A 560 28.59 -17.91 -37.94
C THR A 560 28.93 -19.39 -37.96
N MET A 561 28.12 -20.19 -38.67
CA MET A 561 28.38 -21.60 -38.92
C MET A 561 28.45 -21.86 -40.42
N THR A 562 29.34 -22.76 -40.85
CA THR A 562 29.40 -23.23 -42.24
C THR A 562 29.09 -24.71 -42.30
N LEU A 563 28.09 -25.08 -43.09
CA LEU A 563 27.59 -26.44 -43.25
C LEU A 563 27.84 -26.94 -44.67
N GLU A 564 28.23 -28.20 -44.81
CA GLU A 564 28.33 -28.86 -46.13
C GLU A 564 27.04 -29.65 -46.42
N THR A 565 26.52 -29.51 -47.64
CA THR A 565 25.20 -30.02 -48.03
C THR A 565 25.31 -31.17 -49.02
N SER A 566 24.54 -32.24 -48.80
CA SER A 566 24.60 -33.47 -49.62
C SER A 566 24.05 -33.26 -51.04
N ALA A 567 23.19 -32.27 -51.22
CA ALA A 567 22.67 -31.79 -52.50
C ALA A 567 22.79 -30.26 -52.58
N LYS A 568 22.51 -29.70 -53.76
CA LYS A 568 22.51 -28.25 -53.97
C LYS A 568 21.43 -27.58 -53.10
N PRO A 569 21.77 -26.56 -52.29
CA PRO A 569 20.80 -25.85 -51.46
C PRO A 569 19.70 -25.17 -52.29
N THR A 570 18.49 -25.14 -51.74
CA THR A 570 17.30 -24.48 -52.32
C THR A 570 17.13 -23.02 -51.90
N VAL A 571 17.91 -22.58 -50.92
CA VAL A 571 17.84 -21.25 -50.28
C VAL A 571 18.75 -20.21 -50.96
N LYS A 572 18.56 -18.93 -50.60
CA LYS A 572 19.32 -17.78 -51.07
C LYS A 572 19.93 -17.00 -49.91
N SER A 573 20.93 -16.18 -50.21
CA SER A 573 21.46 -15.18 -49.28
C SER A 573 20.33 -14.26 -48.77
N GLY A 574 20.26 -14.07 -47.45
CA GLY A 574 19.24 -13.30 -46.77
C GLY A 574 18.04 -14.11 -46.23
N ASP A 575 17.82 -15.33 -46.72
CA ASP A 575 16.72 -16.19 -46.26
C ASP A 575 16.88 -16.55 -44.76
N LEU A 576 15.76 -16.58 -44.02
CA LEU A 576 15.68 -16.95 -42.61
C LEU A 576 15.15 -18.38 -42.48
N ILE A 577 15.90 -19.26 -41.82
CA ILE A 577 15.62 -20.70 -41.75
C ILE A 577 15.42 -21.13 -40.29
N VAL A 578 14.31 -21.82 -40.02
CA VAL A 578 13.99 -22.39 -38.71
C VAL A 578 14.56 -23.81 -38.58
N ALA A 579 15.03 -24.17 -37.39
CA ALA A 579 15.43 -25.54 -37.04
C ALA A 579 14.37 -26.58 -37.44
N GLY A 580 14.82 -27.75 -37.88
CA GLY A 580 14.00 -28.80 -38.48
C GLY A 580 13.77 -28.66 -39.99
N SER A 581 14.22 -27.57 -40.62
CA SER A 581 14.17 -27.42 -42.09
C SER A 581 15.23 -28.26 -42.79
N ASP A 582 14.92 -28.76 -43.99
CA ASP A 582 15.88 -29.44 -44.87
C ASP A 582 16.67 -28.45 -45.73
N LEU A 583 18.00 -28.46 -45.57
CA LEU A 583 18.97 -27.66 -46.31
C LEU A 583 19.78 -28.54 -47.27
N GLY A 584 19.11 -29.12 -48.27
CA GLY A 584 19.77 -29.91 -49.32
C GLY A 584 20.23 -31.30 -48.84
N GLY A 585 19.36 -32.02 -48.12
CA GLY A 585 19.65 -33.33 -47.54
C GLY A 585 20.25 -33.28 -46.13
N LEU A 586 20.15 -32.14 -45.45
CA LEU A 586 20.65 -31.91 -44.10
C LEU A 586 19.55 -31.20 -43.28
N ILE A 587 19.07 -31.85 -42.22
CA ILE A 587 18.10 -31.23 -41.30
C ILE A 587 18.87 -30.30 -40.36
N MET A 588 18.48 -29.03 -40.30
CA MET A 588 19.13 -28.04 -39.43
C MET A 588 18.74 -28.22 -37.96
N GLU A 589 19.73 -28.29 -37.06
CA GLU A 589 19.50 -28.38 -35.60
C GLU A 589 19.22 -27.00 -34.96
N GLU A 590 19.89 -25.95 -35.44
CA GLU A 590 19.67 -24.57 -35.00
C GLU A 590 19.02 -23.72 -36.11
N SER A 591 18.54 -22.53 -35.74
CA SER A 591 17.93 -21.58 -36.68
C SER A 591 18.94 -20.49 -37.08
N GLY A 592 18.78 -19.89 -38.26
CA GLY A 592 19.79 -18.97 -38.79
C GLY A 592 19.38 -18.19 -40.03
N GLN A 593 20.16 -17.14 -40.35
CA GLN A 593 20.06 -16.39 -41.60
C GLN A 593 21.16 -16.84 -42.57
N VAL A 594 20.84 -17.02 -43.85
CA VAL A 594 21.83 -17.37 -44.88
C VAL A 594 22.72 -16.18 -45.23
N LEU A 595 24.02 -16.30 -45.00
CA LEU A 595 25.04 -15.30 -45.41
C LEU A 595 25.62 -15.58 -46.81
N SER A 596 25.82 -16.86 -47.17
CA SER A 596 26.27 -17.23 -48.52
C SER A 596 25.93 -18.68 -48.88
N VAL A 597 25.83 -18.96 -50.18
CA VAL A 597 25.45 -20.27 -50.74
C VAL A 597 26.38 -20.63 -51.90
N ASN A 598 27.11 -21.74 -51.75
CA ASN A 598 27.88 -22.42 -52.78
C ASN A 598 27.16 -23.73 -53.19
N ASP A 599 27.63 -24.41 -54.25
CA ASP A 599 26.95 -25.61 -54.78
C ASP A 599 26.85 -26.81 -53.81
N GLN A 600 27.70 -26.86 -52.77
CA GLN A 600 27.72 -27.92 -51.75
C GLN A 600 27.96 -27.39 -50.32
N GLN A 601 27.84 -26.08 -50.09
CA GLN A 601 28.20 -25.46 -48.82
C GLN A 601 27.39 -24.18 -48.56
N VAL A 602 26.94 -23.97 -47.33
CA VAL A 602 26.15 -22.82 -46.90
C VAL A 602 26.77 -22.23 -45.63
N THR A 603 26.97 -20.91 -45.61
CA THR A 603 27.33 -20.19 -44.39
C THR A 603 26.10 -19.48 -43.84
N LEU A 604 25.79 -19.72 -42.58
CA LEU A 604 24.67 -19.15 -41.84
C LEU A 604 25.20 -18.26 -40.71
N ARG A 605 24.48 -17.18 -40.40
CA ARG A 605 24.55 -16.48 -39.11
C ARG A 605 23.53 -17.10 -38.17
N LEU A 606 23.93 -17.48 -36.96
CA LEU A 606 23.03 -18.03 -35.96
C LEU A 606 21.92 -17.02 -35.64
N ALA A 607 20.67 -17.47 -35.54
CA ALA A 607 19.54 -16.59 -35.28
C ALA A 607 18.43 -17.29 -34.50
N ARG A 608 17.71 -16.54 -33.66
CA ARG A 608 16.63 -17.09 -32.82
C ARG A 608 15.26 -16.49 -33.17
N PRO A 609 14.27 -17.29 -33.61
CA PRO A 609 12.92 -16.83 -33.87
C PRO A 609 12.06 -16.85 -32.59
N TYR A 610 11.50 -15.69 -32.24
CA TYR A 610 10.49 -15.49 -31.21
C TYR A 610 9.13 -15.27 -31.87
N ARG A 611 8.08 -15.90 -31.37
CA ARG A 611 6.73 -15.83 -31.98
C ARG A 611 5.89 -14.74 -31.33
N VAL A 612 5.40 -13.81 -32.15
CA VAL A 612 4.60 -12.66 -31.72
C VAL A 612 3.12 -12.93 -32.03
N SER A 613 2.24 -12.73 -31.06
CA SER A 613 0.79 -12.78 -31.25
C SER A 613 0.24 -11.44 -31.78
N PRO A 614 -0.89 -11.43 -32.50
CA PRO A 614 -1.65 -10.19 -32.72
C PRO A 614 -1.99 -9.55 -31.37
N GLY A 615 -1.98 -8.21 -31.31
CA GLY A 615 -2.28 -7.46 -30.08
C GLY A 615 -1.14 -7.36 -29.07
N ALA A 616 0.00 -8.02 -29.30
CA ALA A 616 1.20 -7.85 -28.47
C ALA A 616 1.82 -6.46 -28.63
N VAL A 617 2.38 -5.90 -27.56
CA VAL A 617 3.05 -4.58 -27.57
C VAL A 617 4.53 -4.76 -27.89
N LEU A 618 5.06 -3.98 -28.84
CA LEU A 618 6.44 -4.06 -29.33
C LEU A 618 7.30 -3.00 -28.64
N HIS A 619 8.47 -3.40 -28.14
CA HIS A 619 9.44 -2.53 -27.46
C HIS A 619 10.69 -2.21 -28.30
N VAL A 620 10.84 -2.87 -29.46
CA VAL A 620 11.98 -2.73 -30.39
C VAL A 620 11.46 -2.60 -31.83
N ASP A 621 12.23 -1.98 -32.71
CA ASP A 621 11.95 -1.86 -34.16
C ASP A 621 12.80 -2.86 -34.99
N ASP A 622 12.50 -2.96 -36.30
CA ASP A 622 13.33 -3.75 -37.22
C ASP A 622 14.75 -3.18 -37.34
N GLY A 623 15.75 -4.06 -37.25
CA GLY A 623 17.17 -3.74 -37.28
C GLY A 623 17.71 -3.10 -36.00
N ASP A 624 16.95 -3.04 -34.91
CA ASP A 624 17.45 -2.56 -33.62
C ASP A 624 18.46 -3.56 -33.02
N LEU A 625 19.41 -3.04 -32.24
CA LEU A 625 20.42 -3.86 -31.58
C LEU A 625 20.00 -4.18 -30.14
N VAL A 626 19.92 -5.46 -29.80
CA VAL A 626 19.49 -5.97 -28.48
C VAL A 626 20.61 -6.75 -27.79
N GLN A 627 20.63 -6.67 -26.46
CA GLN A 627 21.45 -7.51 -25.60
C GLN A 627 20.63 -8.64 -24.96
N ARG A 628 21.32 -9.70 -24.55
CA ARG A 628 20.74 -10.78 -23.75
C ARG A 628 20.12 -10.22 -22.47
N GLY A 629 18.81 -10.37 -22.33
CA GLY A 629 18.00 -9.83 -21.24
C GLY A 629 17.07 -8.68 -21.65
N ASP A 630 17.25 -8.06 -22.81
CA ASP A 630 16.35 -6.99 -23.28
C ASP A 630 14.94 -7.53 -23.60
N ASN A 631 13.90 -6.91 -23.02
CA ASN A 631 12.50 -7.17 -23.37
C ASN A 631 12.20 -6.64 -24.78
N MET A 632 11.78 -7.52 -25.68
CA MET A 632 11.47 -7.14 -27.08
C MET A 632 9.97 -6.93 -27.32
N VAL A 633 9.14 -7.73 -26.65
CA VAL A 633 7.69 -7.79 -26.87
C VAL A 633 6.95 -8.22 -25.61
N LEU A 634 5.87 -7.53 -25.30
CA LEU A 634 4.92 -7.87 -24.24
C LEU A 634 3.74 -8.61 -24.87
N LEU A 635 3.66 -9.92 -24.62
CA LEU A 635 2.54 -10.75 -25.08
C LEU A 635 1.32 -10.49 -24.18
N VAL A 636 0.23 -10.00 -24.76
CA VAL A 636 -1.06 -9.84 -24.09
C VAL A 636 -1.90 -11.10 -24.34
N TYR A 637 -2.47 -11.69 -23.28
CA TYR A 637 -3.33 -12.87 -23.39
C TYR A 637 -4.34 -12.96 -22.24
N GLU A 638 -5.49 -13.56 -22.50
CA GLU A 638 -6.50 -13.81 -21.47
C GLU A 638 -6.07 -14.97 -20.58
N ARG A 639 -5.95 -14.72 -19.28
CA ARG A 639 -5.69 -15.72 -18.25
C ARG A 639 -6.96 -15.94 -17.44
N THR A 640 -7.31 -17.19 -17.17
CA THR A 640 -8.32 -17.50 -16.16
C THR A 640 -7.89 -16.92 -14.80
N LYS A 641 -8.60 -15.88 -14.35
CA LYS A 641 -8.56 -15.39 -12.99
C LYS A 641 -9.12 -16.52 -12.13
N THR A 642 -8.27 -17.14 -11.30
CA THR A 642 -8.77 -17.99 -10.23
C THR A 642 -9.57 -17.10 -9.29
N GLY A 643 -10.73 -17.58 -8.80
CA GLY A 643 -11.44 -16.90 -7.71
C GLY A 643 -10.53 -16.73 -6.48
N ASP A 644 -10.93 -15.90 -5.53
CA ASP A 644 -10.04 -15.39 -4.47
C ASP A 644 -9.76 -16.41 -3.34
N ILE A 645 -9.14 -17.52 -3.72
CA ILE A 645 -8.68 -18.64 -2.89
C ILE A 645 -7.51 -18.21 -1.99
N ILE A 646 -6.89 -17.05 -2.27
CA ILE A 646 -5.72 -16.54 -1.55
C ILE A 646 -6.11 -15.97 -0.18
N GLN A 647 -7.35 -15.49 -0.02
CA GLN A 647 -7.89 -14.89 1.21
C GLN A 647 -8.72 -15.87 2.06
N GLY A 648 -8.27 -17.12 2.18
CA GLY A 648 -9.06 -18.24 2.74
C GLY A 648 -9.81 -17.96 4.04
N LEU A 649 -9.16 -17.41 5.07
CA LEU A 649 -9.82 -17.08 6.35
C LEU A 649 -10.59 -15.73 6.31
N PRO A 650 -10.02 -14.60 5.82
CA PRO A 650 -10.76 -13.34 5.70
C PRO A 650 -12.07 -13.43 4.89
N ARG A 651 -12.11 -14.27 3.84
CA ARG A 651 -13.34 -14.49 3.05
C ARG A 651 -14.43 -15.21 3.85
N ILE A 652 -14.06 -16.11 4.77
CA ILE A 652 -15.01 -16.77 5.67
C ILE A 652 -15.51 -15.78 6.74
N GLU A 653 -14.63 -14.92 7.25
CA GLU A 653 -15.03 -13.83 8.16
C GLU A 653 -16.00 -12.84 7.49
N GLU A 654 -15.74 -12.44 6.24
CA GLU A 654 -16.62 -11.57 5.45
C GLU A 654 -18.03 -12.16 5.30
N LEU A 655 -18.11 -13.46 4.98
CA LEU A 655 -19.37 -14.20 4.81
C LEU A 655 -20.14 -14.37 6.13
N LEU A 656 -19.47 -14.79 7.21
CA LEU A 656 -20.11 -15.03 8.51
C LEU A 656 -20.43 -13.74 9.28
N GLU A 657 -19.70 -12.65 9.06
CA GLU A 657 -20.08 -11.32 9.54
C GLU A 657 -21.07 -10.62 8.59
N ALA A 658 -21.53 -11.30 7.54
CA ALA A 658 -22.48 -10.81 6.55
C ALA A 658 -22.11 -9.41 6.01
N ARG A 659 -20.82 -9.16 5.75
CA ARG A 659 -20.35 -7.87 5.25
C ARG A 659 -20.76 -7.69 3.79
N LYS A 660 -20.97 -6.43 3.38
CA LYS A 660 -21.23 -6.10 1.97
C LYS A 660 -19.89 -6.13 1.20
N PRO A 661 -19.78 -6.90 0.10
CA PRO A 661 -18.55 -6.94 -0.68
C PRO A 661 -18.29 -5.60 -1.38
N LYS A 662 -17.01 -5.20 -1.49
CA LYS A 662 -16.60 -3.92 -2.11
C LYS A 662 -16.88 -3.89 -3.62
N GLU A 663 -16.70 -5.01 -4.30
CA GLU A 663 -16.94 -5.19 -5.75
C GLU A 663 -18.07 -6.23 -5.96
N GLY A 664 -19.24 -5.98 -5.38
CA GLY A 664 -20.38 -6.90 -5.49
C GLY A 664 -20.91 -7.07 -6.91
N CYS A 665 -21.31 -8.28 -7.27
CA CYS A 665 -21.98 -8.52 -8.55
C CYS A 665 -23.43 -8.01 -8.53
N VAL A 666 -23.88 -7.47 -9.66
CA VAL A 666 -25.28 -7.08 -9.89
C VAL A 666 -26.17 -8.32 -10.00
N LEU A 667 -27.24 -8.37 -9.21
CA LEU A 667 -28.24 -9.44 -9.20
C LEU A 667 -29.50 -9.05 -10.00
N ALA A 668 -30.11 -10.00 -10.69
CA ALA A 668 -31.41 -9.79 -11.33
C ALA A 668 -32.53 -9.61 -10.29
N THR A 669 -33.29 -8.52 -10.34
CA THR A 669 -34.41 -8.28 -9.40
C THR A 669 -35.71 -8.96 -9.82
N HIS A 670 -35.90 -9.16 -11.13
CA HIS A 670 -37.08 -9.79 -11.72
C HIS A 670 -36.67 -10.91 -12.67
N LYS A 671 -37.59 -11.86 -12.87
CA LYS A 671 -37.50 -12.88 -13.92
C LYS A 671 -37.55 -12.21 -15.30
N GLY A 672 -36.94 -12.81 -16.31
CA GLY A 672 -37.09 -12.30 -17.67
C GLY A 672 -36.07 -12.86 -18.66
N THR A 673 -35.90 -12.13 -19.77
CA THR A 673 -34.85 -12.37 -20.77
C THR A 673 -33.83 -11.25 -20.69
N ALA A 674 -32.56 -11.58 -20.47
CA ALA A 674 -31.46 -10.64 -20.50
C ALA A 674 -31.15 -10.24 -21.95
N GLN A 675 -30.96 -8.94 -22.14
CA GLN A 675 -30.42 -8.31 -23.34
C GLN A 675 -29.09 -7.66 -22.96
N VAL A 676 -28.03 -7.91 -23.74
CA VAL A 676 -26.67 -7.45 -23.43
C VAL A 676 -26.11 -6.67 -24.61
N VAL A 677 -25.85 -5.39 -24.40
CA VAL A 677 -25.36 -4.47 -25.44
C VAL A 677 -23.93 -4.06 -25.13
N TYR A 678 -23.02 -4.39 -26.05
CA TYR A 678 -21.62 -3.97 -26.02
C TYR A 678 -21.46 -2.70 -26.86
N ALA A 679 -20.91 -1.64 -26.27
CA ALA A 679 -20.70 -0.35 -26.93
C ALA A 679 -19.29 -0.24 -27.58
N GLU A 680 -19.07 0.78 -28.40
CA GLU A 680 -17.79 1.02 -29.08
C GLU A 680 -16.65 1.47 -28.14
N ASP A 681 -16.94 1.72 -26.86
CA ASP A 681 -16.01 2.22 -25.84
C ASP A 681 -15.64 1.19 -24.74
N ASP A 682 -15.82 -0.11 -25.03
CA ASP A 682 -15.62 -1.25 -24.11
C ASP A 682 -16.63 -1.30 -22.93
N SER A 683 -17.68 -0.45 -22.93
CA SER A 683 -18.77 -0.52 -21.93
C SER A 683 -19.87 -1.54 -22.28
N VAL A 684 -20.57 -2.04 -21.25
CA VAL A 684 -21.60 -3.09 -21.36
C VAL A 684 -22.87 -2.66 -20.65
N GLU A 685 -24.00 -2.59 -21.37
CA GLU A 685 -25.32 -2.39 -20.79
C GLU A 685 -26.06 -3.75 -20.67
N ILE A 686 -26.61 -4.06 -19.50
CA ILE A 686 -27.47 -5.23 -19.27
C ILE A 686 -28.90 -4.76 -19.00
N LYS A 687 -29.88 -5.35 -19.69
CA LYS A 687 -31.31 -5.02 -19.53
C LYS A 687 -32.11 -6.32 -19.44
N VAL A 688 -33.03 -6.45 -18.49
CA VAL A 688 -33.90 -7.63 -18.38
C VAL A 688 -35.31 -7.25 -18.78
N ILE A 689 -35.90 -8.04 -19.69
CA ILE A 689 -37.24 -7.86 -20.22
C ILE A 689 -38.14 -8.97 -19.65
N ASP A 690 -39.12 -8.59 -18.82
CA ASP A 690 -40.11 -9.55 -18.27
C ASP A 690 -41.21 -9.89 -19.30
N SER A 691 -42.02 -10.93 -19.04
CA SER A 691 -43.10 -11.39 -19.93
C SER A 691 -44.13 -10.31 -20.28
N ASP A 692 -44.29 -9.34 -19.38
CA ASP A 692 -45.27 -8.26 -19.51
C ASP A 692 -44.70 -7.04 -20.26
N GLY A 693 -43.46 -7.13 -20.75
CA GLY A 693 -42.80 -6.10 -21.55
C GLY A 693 -42.16 -4.96 -20.76
N LEU A 694 -42.12 -5.07 -19.43
CA LEU A 694 -41.34 -4.17 -18.58
C LEU A 694 -39.85 -4.44 -18.77
N VAL A 695 -39.07 -3.37 -18.94
CA VAL A 695 -37.62 -3.42 -19.12
C VAL A 695 -36.95 -2.80 -17.89
N THR A 696 -36.14 -3.59 -17.19
CA THR A 696 -35.29 -3.13 -16.09
C THR A 696 -33.86 -3.01 -16.59
N GLU A 697 -33.26 -1.82 -16.46
CA GLU A 697 -31.86 -1.57 -16.83
C GLU A 697 -30.95 -1.76 -15.61
N TYR A 698 -29.82 -2.45 -15.80
CA TYR A 698 -28.86 -2.79 -14.74
C TYR A 698 -27.50 -2.14 -15.06
N PRO A 699 -27.06 -1.15 -14.27
CA PRO A 699 -25.77 -0.50 -14.50
C PRO A 699 -24.62 -1.45 -14.14
N VAL A 700 -23.67 -1.62 -15.07
CA VAL A 700 -22.45 -2.42 -14.87
C VAL A 700 -21.31 -1.49 -14.43
N GLY A 701 -20.55 -1.87 -13.40
CA GLY A 701 -19.41 -1.08 -12.94
C GLY A 701 -18.21 -1.14 -13.89
N ASN A 702 -17.40 -0.07 -13.92
CA ASN A 702 -16.17 -0.04 -14.73
C ASN A 702 -15.25 -1.23 -14.36
N GLY A 703 -15.02 -2.14 -15.31
CA GLY A 703 -14.20 -3.34 -15.11
C GLY A 703 -14.97 -4.60 -14.70
N GLN A 704 -16.28 -4.52 -14.45
CA GLN A 704 -17.13 -5.70 -14.28
C GLN A 704 -17.52 -6.28 -15.64
N ASN A 705 -17.38 -7.59 -15.80
CA ASN A 705 -17.81 -8.32 -17.00
C ASN A 705 -19.24 -8.87 -16.82
N ALA A 706 -20.00 -9.00 -17.91
CA ALA A 706 -21.27 -9.72 -17.89
C ALA A 706 -21.05 -11.25 -17.84
N ILE A 707 -21.81 -11.96 -17.01
CA ILE A 707 -21.87 -13.44 -16.99
C ILE A 707 -22.96 -13.94 -17.94
N VAL A 708 -24.05 -13.19 -18.09
CA VAL A 708 -25.18 -13.53 -18.96
C VAL A 708 -24.92 -13.16 -20.42
N ILE A 709 -25.52 -13.93 -21.33
CA ILE A 709 -25.43 -13.74 -22.79
C ILE A 709 -26.73 -13.11 -23.30
N ASP A 710 -26.66 -12.35 -24.39
CA ASP A 710 -27.85 -11.79 -25.05
C ASP A 710 -28.88 -12.89 -25.42
N GLY A 711 -30.11 -12.75 -24.93
CA GLY A 711 -31.19 -13.73 -25.08
C GLY A 711 -31.27 -14.79 -23.97
N ASP A 712 -30.40 -14.76 -22.96
CA ASP A 712 -30.47 -15.67 -21.81
C ASP A 712 -31.72 -15.43 -20.96
N LYS A 713 -32.32 -16.50 -20.42
CA LYS A 713 -33.35 -16.38 -19.38
C LYS A 713 -32.70 -16.28 -18.00
N VAL A 714 -33.20 -15.35 -17.19
CA VAL A 714 -32.72 -15.08 -15.83
C VAL A 714 -33.84 -15.17 -14.78
N VAL A 715 -33.46 -15.53 -13.56
CA VAL A 715 -34.34 -15.70 -12.38
C VAL A 715 -33.96 -14.66 -11.29
N PRO A 716 -34.91 -14.18 -10.45
CA PRO A 716 -34.56 -13.30 -9.34
C PRO A 716 -33.46 -13.88 -8.45
N GLY A 717 -32.44 -13.06 -8.15
CA GLY A 717 -31.24 -13.47 -7.40
C GLY A 717 -30.12 -14.11 -8.25
N GLU A 718 -30.30 -14.27 -9.57
CA GLU A 718 -29.23 -14.73 -10.47
C GLU A 718 -28.19 -13.62 -10.72
N ARG A 719 -26.90 -13.98 -10.80
CA ARG A 719 -25.80 -13.02 -11.04
C ARG A 719 -25.76 -12.61 -12.51
N LEU A 720 -25.88 -11.32 -12.79
CA LEU A 720 -25.79 -10.74 -14.14
C LEU A 720 -24.34 -10.39 -14.53
N THR A 721 -23.56 -9.96 -13.55
CA THR A 721 -22.14 -9.54 -13.71
C THR A 721 -21.23 -10.41 -12.85
N ASP A 722 -19.92 -10.29 -13.09
CA ASP A 722 -18.88 -10.89 -12.26
C ASP A 722 -18.80 -10.23 -10.86
N GLY A 723 -18.30 -10.99 -9.89
CA GLY A 723 -18.13 -10.60 -8.48
C GLY A 723 -18.82 -11.53 -7.47
N PRO A 724 -18.50 -11.39 -6.17
CA PRO A 724 -19.26 -11.99 -5.09
C PRO A 724 -20.68 -11.40 -4.99
N ALA A 725 -21.68 -12.26 -4.75
CA ALA A 725 -23.04 -11.80 -4.50
C ALA A 725 -23.18 -11.25 -3.07
N ASN A 726 -23.88 -10.13 -2.90
CA ASN A 726 -24.17 -9.56 -1.59
C ASN A 726 -25.31 -10.34 -0.90
N PRO A 727 -25.08 -10.96 0.28
CA PRO A 727 -26.10 -11.75 0.97
C PRO A 727 -27.37 -10.97 1.33
N HIS A 728 -27.26 -9.66 1.61
CA HIS A 728 -28.40 -8.81 2.00
C HIS A 728 -29.32 -8.51 0.82
N GLU A 729 -28.73 -8.13 -0.32
CA GLU A 729 -29.48 -7.84 -1.55
C GLU A 729 -30.09 -9.12 -2.14
N LEU A 730 -29.41 -10.27 -2.00
CA LEU A 730 -29.98 -11.58 -2.32
C LEU A 730 -31.22 -11.89 -1.46
N LEU A 731 -31.17 -11.65 -0.13
CA LEU A 731 -32.33 -11.83 0.75
C LEU A 731 -33.48 -10.90 0.37
N GLU A 732 -33.20 -9.63 0.10
CA GLU A 732 -34.19 -8.61 -0.25
C GLU A 732 -34.90 -8.91 -1.59
N VAL A 733 -34.12 -9.32 -2.61
CA VAL A 733 -34.64 -9.70 -3.93
C VAL A 733 -35.48 -10.98 -3.85
N LEU A 734 -34.98 -12.02 -3.18
CA LEU A 734 -35.72 -13.28 -3.03
C LEU A 734 -37.00 -13.08 -2.20
N PHE A 735 -36.96 -12.30 -1.13
CA PHE A 735 -38.13 -12.00 -0.31
C PHE A 735 -39.20 -11.28 -1.12
N ARG A 736 -38.87 -10.24 -1.88
CA ARG A 736 -39.83 -9.55 -2.77
C ARG A 736 -40.43 -10.50 -3.81
N ALA A 737 -39.58 -11.27 -4.49
CA ALA A 737 -40.03 -12.21 -5.53
C ALA A 737 -40.95 -13.33 -4.98
N ASN A 738 -40.72 -13.77 -3.75
CA ASN A 738 -41.57 -14.75 -3.07
C ASN A 738 -42.85 -14.13 -2.50
N LEU A 739 -42.81 -12.88 -2.01
CA LEU A 739 -43.97 -12.15 -1.45
C LEU A 739 -45.07 -11.85 -2.47
N GLU A 740 -44.73 -11.76 -3.76
CA GLU A 740 -45.72 -11.67 -4.86
C GLU A 740 -46.53 -12.97 -5.05
N ALA A 741 -46.08 -14.10 -4.50
CA ALA A 741 -46.63 -15.43 -4.74
C ALA A 741 -47.07 -16.20 -3.48
N LEU A 742 -46.57 -15.83 -2.30
CA LEU A 742 -46.74 -16.54 -1.02
C LEU A 742 -47.10 -15.57 0.13
N GLY A 743 -47.59 -16.09 1.25
CA GLY A 743 -47.80 -15.29 2.46
C GLY A 743 -46.48 -14.81 3.10
N THR A 744 -46.50 -13.74 3.89
CA THR A 744 -45.30 -13.11 4.49
C THR A 744 -44.37 -14.11 5.18
N TYR A 745 -44.91 -14.99 6.02
CA TYR A 745 -44.17 -16.03 6.73
C TYR A 745 -43.54 -17.08 5.79
N GLU A 746 -44.31 -17.57 4.81
CA GLU A 746 -43.83 -18.54 3.81
C GLU A 746 -42.73 -17.92 2.92
N ALA A 747 -42.93 -16.68 2.47
CA ALA A 747 -41.96 -15.93 1.70
C ALA A 747 -40.67 -15.68 2.49
N ALA A 748 -40.77 -15.32 3.78
CA ALA A 748 -39.61 -15.16 4.66
C ALA A 748 -38.85 -16.49 4.83
N LEU A 749 -39.55 -17.59 5.14
CA LEU A 749 -38.95 -18.91 5.36
C LEU A 749 -38.25 -19.44 4.10
N VAL A 750 -38.88 -19.35 2.92
CA VAL A 750 -38.28 -19.79 1.64
C VAL A 750 -37.04 -18.96 1.31
N SER A 751 -37.10 -17.63 1.48
CA SER A 751 -35.99 -16.73 1.15
C SER A 751 -34.80 -16.90 2.10
N LEU A 752 -35.07 -17.01 3.41
CA LEU A 752 -34.04 -17.30 4.42
C LEU A 752 -33.39 -18.66 4.14
N ARG A 753 -34.15 -19.69 3.76
CA ARG A 753 -33.59 -21.00 3.38
C ARG A 753 -32.70 -20.92 2.14
N GLN A 754 -33.07 -20.15 1.13
CA GLN A 754 -32.24 -19.95 -0.07
C GLN A 754 -30.92 -19.23 0.27
N VAL A 755 -30.97 -18.21 1.13
CA VAL A 755 -29.77 -17.50 1.60
C VAL A 755 -28.91 -18.37 2.54
N GLN A 756 -29.52 -19.22 3.38
CA GLN A 756 -28.81 -20.23 4.18
C GLN A 756 -27.99 -21.17 3.28
N CYS A 757 -28.60 -21.77 2.25
CA CYS A 757 -27.89 -22.63 1.32
C CYS A 757 -26.78 -21.90 0.55
N PHE A 758 -26.99 -20.61 0.21
CA PHE A 758 -25.97 -19.78 -0.43
C PHE A 758 -24.75 -19.54 0.49
N ILE A 759 -24.96 -19.11 1.74
CA ILE A 759 -23.85 -18.87 2.69
C ILE A 759 -23.11 -20.18 3.01
N VAL A 760 -23.83 -21.28 3.24
CA VAL A 760 -23.22 -22.60 3.47
C VAL A 760 -22.36 -23.03 2.28
N SER A 761 -22.85 -22.90 1.04
CA SER A 761 -22.10 -23.32 -0.15
C SER A 761 -20.89 -22.43 -0.46
N GLU A 762 -20.96 -21.11 -0.29
CA GLU A 762 -19.80 -20.23 -0.43
C GLU A 762 -18.72 -20.56 0.62
N VAL A 763 -19.07 -20.63 1.91
CA VAL A 763 -18.13 -20.96 3.00
C VAL A 763 -17.50 -22.35 2.80
N GLN A 764 -18.32 -23.34 2.43
CA GLN A 764 -17.87 -24.71 2.19
C GLN A 764 -16.93 -24.80 0.97
N SER A 765 -17.17 -24.02 -0.09
CA SER A 765 -16.25 -23.95 -1.24
C SER A 765 -14.86 -23.41 -0.87
N VAL A 766 -14.79 -22.46 0.07
CA VAL A 766 -13.52 -21.88 0.56
C VAL A 766 -12.75 -22.89 1.40
N TYR A 767 -13.41 -23.66 2.29
CA TYR A 767 -12.75 -24.76 3.01
C TYR A 767 -12.26 -25.88 2.07
N GLN A 768 -13.10 -26.31 1.12
CA GLN A 768 -12.74 -27.33 0.14
C GLN A 768 -11.57 -26.90 -0.76
N SER A 769 -11.49 -25.61 -1.13
CA SER A 769 -10.35 -25.07 -1.90
C SER A 769 -9.01 -25.14 -1.16
N GLN A 770 -9.05 -25.14 0.18
CA GLN A 770 -7.89 -25.32 1.07
C GLN A 770 -7.63 -26.79 1.41
N GLY A 771 -8.45 -27.73 0.93
CA GLY A 771 -8.35 -29.16 1.25
C GLY A 771 -8.85 -29.53 2.65
N ILE A 772 -9.65 -28.66 3.29
CA ILE A 772 -10.24 -28.89 4.61
C ILE A 772 -11.67 -29.42 4.42
N ASP A 773 -11.96 -30.58 5.02
CA ASP A 773 -13.29 -31.20 5.01
C ASP A 773 -14.06 -30.88 6.31
N ILE A 774 -15.22 -30.25 6.18
CA ILE A 774 -16.12 -29.89 7.29
C ILE A 774 -17.53 -30.31 6.91
N SER A 775 -18.26 -30.93 7.84
CA SER A 775 -19.66 -31.31 7.61
C SER A 775 -20.56 -30.08 7.69
N ASP A 776 -21.35 -29.84 6.64
CA ASP A 776 -22.26 -28.70 6.44
C ASP A 776 -23.05 -28.31 7.70
N LYS A 777 -23.52 -29.30 8.47
CA LYS A 777 -24.23 -29.16 9.76
C LYS A 777 -23.60 -28.17 10.74
N HIS A 778 -22.27 -28.03 10.72
CA HIS A 778 -21.54 -27.09 11.60
C HIS A 778 -21.71 -25.64 11.13
N ILE A 779 -21.74 -25.43 9.81
CA ILE A 779 -21.98 -24.12 9.20
C ILE A 779 -23.47 -23.78 9.32
N GLU A 780 -24.38 -24.73 9.07
CA GLU A 780 -25.84 -24.58 9.25
C GLU A 780 -26.21 -24.08 10.66
N VAL A 781 -25.57 -24.59 11.71
CA VAL A 781 -25.80 -24.14 13.09
C VAL A 781 -25.42 -22.67 13.31
N VAL A 782 -24.36 -22.19 12.66
CA VAL A 782 -23.94 -20.77 12.72
C VAL A 782 -24.89 -19.90 11.90
N VAL A 783 -25.14 -20.26 10.64
CA VAL A 783 -25.99 -19.47 9.73
C VAL A 783 -27.43 -19.41 10.23
N ARG A 784 -27.93 -20.45 10.92
CA ARG A 784 -29.22 -20.39 11.62
C ARG A 784 -29.33 -19.19 12.57
N GLN A 785 -28.27 -18.88 13.34
CA GLN A 785 -28.25 -17.74 14.26
C GLN A 785 -28.17 -16.40 13.53
N MET A 786 -27.54 -16.35 12.36
CA MET A 786 -27.52 -15.17 11.48
C MET A 786 -28.90 -14.84 10.89
N THR A 787 -29.80 -15.82 10.84
CA THR A 787 -31.11 -15.78 10.14
C THR A 787 -32.33 -15.89 11.06
N SER A 788 -32.17 -15.67 12.38
CA SER A 788 -33.22 -15.93 13.37
C SER A 788 -34.24 -14.79 13.57
N LYS A 789 -33.80 -13.54 13.37
CA LYS A 789 -34.60 -12.32 13.61
C LYS A 789 -35.18 -11.75 12.32
N VAL A 790 -36.31 -11.06 12.43
CA VAL A 790 -36.92 -10.21 11.38
C VAL A 790 -37.01 -8.77 11.87
N ARG A 791 -37.14 -7.80 10.96
CA ARG A 791 -37.47 -6.42 11.29
C ARG A 791 -38.96 -6.16 11.08
N VAL A 792 -39.63 -5.59 12.07
CA VAL A 792 -40.99 -5.07 11.96
C VAL A 792 -40.98 -3.83 11.06
N ASP A 793 -41.81 -3.81 10.02
CA ASP A 793 -41.98 -2.65 9.13
C ASP A 793 -43.28 -1.88 9.45
N ASP A 794 -44.34 -2.59 9.87
CA ASP A 794 -45.57 -2.02 10.45
C ASP A 794 -46.03 -2.89 11.62
N GLY A 795 -46.37 -2.27 12.76
CA GLY A 795 -46.82 -2.96 13.97
C GLY A 795 -48.29 -3.41 13.93
N GLY A 796 -49.12 -2.86 13.03
CA GLY A 796 -50.55 -3.19 12.95
C GLY A 796 -51.30 -2.88 14.26
N ASP A 797 -52.16 -3.81 14.70
CA ASP A 797 -52.82 -3.76 16.02
C ASP A 797 -52.02 -4.52 17.11
N THR A 798 -50.75 -4.87 16.85
CA THR A 798 -49.89 -5.59 17.81
C THR A 798 -49.20 -4.66 18.80
N THR A 799 -48.43 -5.22 19.75
CA THR A 799 -47.58 -4.45 20.67
C THR A 799 -46.19 -4.11 20.12
N MET A 800 -45.86 -4.54 18.90
CA MET A 800 -44.53 -4.39 18.30
C MET A 800 -44.31 -3.01 17.68
N LEU A 801 -43.09 -2.49 17.72
CA LEU A 801 -42.74 -1.18 17.19
C LEU A 801 -42.08 -1.27 15.79
N PRO A 802 -42.41 -0.38 14.83
CA PRO A 802 -41.71 -0.30 13.56
C PRO A 802 -40.19 -0.07 13.75
N GLY A 803 -39.38 -0.93 13.12
CA GLY A 803 -37.93 -0.97 13.26
C GLY A 803 -37.40 -1.98 14.29
N GLU A 804 -38.26 -2.58 15.12
CA GLU A 804 -37.89 -3.57 16.13
C GLU A 804 -37.38 -4.88 15.50
N LEU A 805 -36.42 -5.54 16.15
CA LEU A 805 -35.86 -6.83 15.73
C LEU A 805 -36.40 -7.97 16.61
N VAL A 806 -37.30 -8.78 16.06
CA VAL A 806 -38.05 -9.83 16.77
C VAL A 806 -37.70 -11.21 16.20
N GLU A 807 -37.78 -12.29 16.97
CA GLU A 807 -37.62 -13.65 16.43
C GLU A 807 -38.72 -13.95 15.38
N LEU A 808 -38.36 -14.58 14.25
CA LEU A 808 -39.33 -15.02 13.23
C LEU A 808 -40.46 -15.88 13.83
N TYR A 809 -40.16 -16.70 14.84
CA TYR A 809 -41.14 -17.54 15.53
C TYR A 809 -42.04 -16.74 16.48
N GLN A 810 -41.50 -15.76 17.19
CA GLN A 810 -42.23 -14.95 18.17
C GLN A 810 -43.22 -14.00 17.50
N ILE A 811 -42.82 -13.35 16.39
CA ILE A 811 -43.72 -12.48 15.65
C ILE A 811 -44.88 -13.26 15.01
N GLU A 812 -44.64 -14.49 14.56
CA GLU A 812 -45.68 -15.32 13.97
C GLU A 812 -46.68 -15.81 15.02
N GLN A 813 -46.24 -16.19 16.23
CA GLN A 813 -47.16 -16.46 17.36
C GLN A 813 -48.08 -15.25 17.66
N VAL A 814 -47.54 -14.04 17.61
CA VAL A 814 -48.31 -12.80 17.84
C VAL A 814 -49.28 -12.54 16.69
N ASN A 815 -48.87 -12.78 15.44
CA ASN A 815 -49.74 -12.65 14.27
C ASN A 815 -50.84 -13.71 14.22
N GLU A 816 -50.57 -14.96 14.59
CA GLU A 816 -51.59 -16.01 14.77
C GLU A 816 -52.62 -15.59 15.82
N ALA A 817 -52.16 -15.12 16.99
CA ALA A 817 -53.04 -14.63 18.05
C ALA A 817 -53.92 -13.45 17.61
N MET A 818 -53.37 -12.49 16.85
CA MET A 818 -54.14 -11.36 16.33
C MET A 818 -55.07 -11.74 15.17
N SER A 819 -54.70 -12.73 14.35
CA SER A 819 -55.62 -13.30 13.35
C SER A 819 -56.79 -14.06 13.99
N ILE A 820 -56.65 -14.55 15.22
CA ILE A 820 -57.75 -15.16 15.99
C ILE A 820 -58.66 -14.09 16.63
N THR A 821 -58.11 -12.97 17.11
CA THR A 821 -58.91 -11.87 17.67
C THR A 821 -59.53 -10.96 16.61
N GLY A 822 -59.01 -10.99 15.38
CA GLY A 822 -59.48 -10.20 14.24
C GLY A 822 -58.83 -8.81 14.10
N GLY A 823 -57.68 -8.59 14.75
CA GLY A 823 -56.85 -7.39 14.58
C GLY A 823 -55.95 -7.47 13.34
N ALA A 824 -55.37 -6.33 12.95
CA ALA A 824 -54.36 -6.26 11.90
C ALA A 824 -53.02 -6.87 12.37
N PRO A 825 -52.49 -7.91 11.69
CA PRO A 825 -51.18 -8.49 12.02
C PRO A 825 -50.03 -7.53 11.66
N ALA A 826 -48.89 -7.68 12.34
CA ALA A 826 -47.68 -6.93 12.05
C ALA A 826 -47.04 -7.40 10.72
N GLN A 827 -46.55 -6.44 9.93
CA GLN A 827 -45.80 -6.69 8.71
C GLN A 827 -44.30 -6.63 9.01
N TYR A 828 -43.53 -7.56 8.45
CA TYR A 828 -42.11 -7.70 8.72
C TYR A 828 -41.31 -8.15 7.50
N THR A 829 -40.04 -7.77 7.47
CA THR A 829 -39.04 -8.20 6.47
C THR A 829 -37.96 -9.03 7.17
N PRO A 830 -37.57 -10.20 6.63
CA PRO A 830 -36.46 -10.99 7.18
C PRO A 830 -35.13 -10.25 7.05
N VAL A 831 -34.27 -10.36 8.06
CA VAL A 831 -32.97 -9.65 8.11
C VAL A 831 -31.84 -10.65 8.39
N LEU A 832 -30.74 -10.52 7.64
CA LEU A 832 -29.50 -11.23 7.91
C LEU A 832 -28.63 -10.41 8.88
N LEU A 833 -28.12 -11.05 9.93
CA LEU A 833 -27.19 -10.45 10.89
C LEU A 833 -25.83 -11.15 10.83
N GLY A 834 -24.74 -10.38 10.87
CA GLY A 834 -23.40 -10.94 11.08
C GLY A 834 -23.27 -11.57 12.48
N ILE A 835 -22.36 -12.54 12.65
CA ILE A 835 -22.21 -13.29 13.90
C ILE A 835 -21.96 -12.41 15.13
N THR A 836 -21.22 -11.29 15.04
CA THR A 836 -21.05 -10.38 16.18
C THR A 836 -22.37 -9.70 16.54
N LYS A 837 -23.07 -9.16 15.55
CA LYS A 837 -24.36 -8.48 15.75
C LYS A 837 -25.45 -9.44 16.24
N ALA A 838 -25.51 -10.66 15.73
CA ALA A 838 -26.40 -11.70 16.23
C ALA A 838 -26.09 -12.05 17.70
N SER A 839 -24.81 -12.16 18.07
CA SER A 839 -24.35 -12.45 19.45
C SER A 839 -24.63 -11.33 20.44
N LEU A 840 -24.76 -10.08 19.98
CA LEU A 840 -25.18 -8.93 20.79
C LEU A 840 -26.72 -8.81 20.92
N ASN A 841 -27.49 -9.40 19.99
CA ASN A 841 -28.95 -9.33 19.94
C ASN A 841 -29.60 -10.63 20.46
N THR A 842 -29.00 -11.25 21.49
CA THR A 842 -29.58 -12.39 22.21
C THR A 842 -30.50 -11.96 23.34
N ASP A 843 -31.57 -12.71 23.57
CA ASP A 843 -32.60 -12.44 24.59
C ASP A 843 -32.04 -12.36 26.02
N SER A 844 -30.90 -13.03 26.31
CA SER A 844 -30.15 -12.87 27.55
C SER A 844 -29.19 -11.67 27.46
N PHE A 845 -29.43 -10.66 28.30
CA PHE A 845 -28.51 -9.53 28.43
C PHE A 845 -27.22 -9.92 29.18
N ILE A 846 -27.25 -10.96 30.03
CA ILE A 846 -26.06 -11.46 30.74
C ILE A 846 -25.11 -12.15 29.75
N SER A 847 -25.64 -12.97 28.84
CA SER A 847 -24.87 -13.65 27.80
C SER A 847 -24.32 -12.67 26.74
N ALA A 848 -25.11 -11.65 26.36
CA ALA A 848 -24.70 -10.58 25.45
C ALA A 848 -23.63 -9.65 26.06
N ALA A 849 -23.85 -9.12 27.27
CA ALA A 849 -22.90 -8.19 27.91
C ALA A 849 -21.53 -8.87 28.17
N SER A 850 -21.52 -10.17 28.47
CA SER A 850 -20.28 -10.94 28.61
C SER A 850 -19.62 -11.33 27.28
N PHE A 851 -20.13 -10.87 26.13
CA PHE A 851 -19.47 -11.01 24.82
C PHE A 851 -18.69 -9.74 24.48
N GLN A 852 -19.39 -8.64 24.20
CA GLN A 852 -18.82 -7.32 23.86
C GLN A 852 -19.78 -6.20 24.31
N GLU A 853 -19.36 -4.94 24.19
CA GLU A 853 -20.17 -3.73 24.47
C GLU A 853 -20.87 -3.71 25.86
N THR A 854 -20.26 -4.31 26.88
CA THR A 854 -20.74 -4.42 28.28
C THR A 854 -21.58 -3.23 28.76
N THR A 855 -21.01 -2.02 28.72
CA THR A 855 -21.63 -0.78 29.22
C THR A 855 -22.93 -0.45 28.49
N ARG A 856 -22.98 -0.64 27.17
CA ARG A 856 -24.18 -0.39 26.36
C ARG A 856 -25.26 -1.40 26.67
N VAL A 857 -24.94 -2.70 26.62
CA VAL A 857 -25.91 -3.79 26.84
C VAL A 857 -26.54 -3.69 28.25
N LEU A 858 -25.72 -3.41 29.27
CA LEU A 858 -26.22 -3.21 30.64
C LEU A 858 -27.04 -1.93 30.79
N THR A 859 -26.70 -0.85 30.08
CA THR A 859 -27.48 0.41 30.12
C THR A 859 -28.83 0.24 29.43
N GLU A 860 -28.89 -0.43 28.28
CA GLU A 860 -30.12 -0.76 27.57
C GLU A 860 -31.03 -1.64 28.45
N ALA A 861 -30.49 -2.73 29.00
CA ALA A 861 -31.23 -3.61 29.90
C ALA A 861 -31.74 -2.90 31.16
N ALA A 862 -30.97 -1.95 31.73
CA ALA A 862 -31.38 -1.17 32.89
C ALA A 862 -32.44 -0.10 32.57
N ILE A 863 -32.43 0.47 31.36
CA ILE A 863 -33.46 1.43 30.90
C ILE A 863 -34.80 0.72 30.66
N GLU A 864 -34.76 -0.47 30.07
CA GLU A 864 -35.97 -1.26 29.75
C GLU A 864 -36.49 -2.10 30.92
N GLY A 865 -35.67 -2.36 31.94
CA GLY A 865 -35.99 -3.28 33.03
C GLY A 865 -35.98 -4.75 32.60
N LYS A 866 -35.19 -5.11 31.58
CA LYS A 866 -35.04 -6.48 31.06
C LYS A 866 -34.71 -7.45 32.21
N SER A 867 -35.48 -8.54 32.30
CA SER A 867 -35.27 -9.63 33.27
C SER A 867 -34.76 -10.88 32.55
N ASP A 868 -33.66 -11.46 33.03
CA ASP A 868 -33.04 -12.64 32.43
C ASP A 868 -33.67 -13.94 32.97
N TRP A 869 -33.91 -14.92 32.09
CA TRP A 869 -34.63 -16.16 32.39
C TRP A 869 -33.72 -17.39 32.51
N LEU A 870 -32.40 -17.23 32.34
CA LEU A 870 -31.39 -18.26 32.60
C LEU A 870 -31.61 -19.58 31.82
N ARG A 871 -31.93 -19.46 30.53
CA ARG A 871 -32.20 -20.58 29.60
C ARG A 871 -30.98 -20.99 28.78
N GLY A 872 -29.99 -20.11 28.64
CA GLY A 872 -28.74 -20.33 27.92
C GLY A 872 -27.63 -20.94 28.77
N LEU A 873 -26.52 -21.28 28.11
CA LEU A 873 -25.36 -21.90 28.78
C LEU A 873 -24.55 -20.88 29.59
N LYS A 874 -24.27 -19.72 28.99
CA LYS A 874 -23.23 -18.78 29.45
C LYS A 874 -23.64 -18.02 30.71
N GLU A 875 -24.87 -17.53 30.77
CA GLU A 875 -25.47 -16.95 31.98
C GLU A 875 -25.48 -17.91 33.20
N ASN A 876 -25.79 -19.20 32.99
CA ASN A 876 -25.76 -20.19 34.07
C ASN A 876 -24.31 -20.45 34.54
N VAL A 877 -23.32 -20.50 33.64
CA VAL A 877 -21.89 -20.54 34.01
C VAL A 877 -21.48 -19.32 34.83
N ILE A 878 -21.86 -18.11 34.40
CA ILE A 878 -21.53 -16.84 35.08
C ILE A 878 -22.11 -16.78 36.50
N ILE A 879 -23.31 -17.34 36.71
CA ILE A 879 -24.02 -17.35 38.00
C ILE A 879 -23.62 -18.58 38.86
N GLY A 880 -22.90 -19.57 38.31
CA GLY A 880 -22.51 -20.79 39.01
C GLY A 880 -23.62 -21.84 39.13
N ARG A 881 -24.59 -21.85 38.22
CA ARG A 881 -25.64 -22.88 38.10
C ARG A 881 -25.22 -23.99 37.14
N LEU A 882 -25.88 -25.15 37.27
CA LEU A 882 -25.79 -26.22 36.27
C LEU A 882 -26.22 -25.69 34.89
N ILE A 883 -25.47 -26.03 33.84
CA ILE A 883 -25.83 -25.63 32.47
C ILE A 883 -27.01 -26.47 31.95
N PRO A 884 -27.94 -25.89 31.18
CA PRO A 884 -29.06 -26.61 30.56
C PRO A 884 -28.63 -27.47 29.34
N ALA A 885 -27.56 -28.26 29.49
CA ALA A 885 -27.04 -29.20 28.52
C ALA A 885 -26.28 -30.35 29.20
N GLY A 886 -26.13 -31.48 28.49
CA GLY A 886 -25.47 -32.66 29.04
C GLY A 886 -26.16 -33.18 30.30
N THR A 887 -25.42 -33.36 31.39
CA THR A 887 -25.94 -33.83 32.69
C THR A 887 -26.92 -32.87 33.34
N GLY A 888 -26.86 -31.56 33.04
CA GLY A 888 -27.77 -30.57 33.61
C GLY A 888 -29.11 -30.43 32.89
N PHE A 889 -29.27 -30.99 31.69
CA PHE A 889 -30.48 -30.83 30.87
C PHE A 889 -31.75 -31.29 31.60
N ASN A 890 -31.73 -32.50 32.19
CA ASN A 890 -32.89 -33.11 32.85
C ASN A 890 -33.44 -32.26 34.00
N ALA A 891 -32.57 -31.57 34.75
CA ALA A 891 -32.98 -30.72 35.88
C ALA A 891 -33.83 -29.50 35.44
N TYR A 892 -33.70 -29.07 34.18
CA TYR A 892 -34.50 -27.98 33.62
C TYR A 892 -35.79 -28.47 32.95
N GLU A 893 -35.94 -29.76 32.60
CA GLU A 893 -37.24 -30.32 32.21
C GLU A 893 -38.17 -30.49 33.42
N GLU A 894 -37.68 -31.04 34.53
CA GLU A 894 -38.49 -31.26 35.74
C GLU A 894 -39.08 -29.95 36.29
N LEU A 895 -38.32 -28.84 36.20
CA LEU A 895 -38.74 -27.49 36.60
C LEU A 895 -39.84 -26.86 35.72
N ASN A 896 -40.13 -27.40 34.54
CA ASN A 896 -41.17 -26.89 33.63
C ASN A 896 -42.50 -27.67 33.71
N SER A 897 -42.63 -28.63 34.63
CA SER A 897 -43.89 -29.34 34.86
C SER A 897 -44.91 -28.46 35.60
N PRO A 898 -46.14 -28.24 35.07
CA PRO A 898 -47.14 -27.38 35.73
C PRO A 898 -47.78 -27.96 37.00
N ASP A 899 -47.68 -29.29 37.22
CA ASP A 899 -48.51 -30.03 38.18
C ASP A 899 -47.87 -30.17 39.58
N LEU A 900 -47.51 -29.06 40.23
CA LEU A 900 -47.14 -29.05 41.66
C LEU A 900 -47.78 -27.88 42.44
N ASP A 901 -49.09 -27.96 42.66
CA ASP A 901 -49.79 -27.17 43.68
C ASP A 901 -49.50 -27.73 45.08
N LEU A 902 -48.76 -26.97 45.89
CA LEU A 902 -48.52 -27.25 47.31
C LEU A 902 -48.80 -26.02 48.18
N SER A 903 -50.08 -25.67 48.28
CA SER A 903 -50.59 -24.85 49.38
C SER A 903 -50.59 -25.61 50.72
N TYR A 904 -49.93 -25.06 51.75
CA TYR A 904 -50.55 -24.87 53.08
C TYR A 904 -49.74 -23.92 54.00
N GLU A 905 -50.40 -23.39 55.04
CA GLU A 905 -49.86 -22.45 56.03
C GLU A 905 -49.06 -23.16 57.14
N GLY A 906 -47.98 -22.55 57.66
CA GLY A 906 -47.32 -23.08 58.85
C GLY A 906 -46.11 -22.32 59.39
N LEU A 907 -46.33 -21.55 60.47
CA LEU A 907 -45.34 -21.07 61.46
C LEU A 907 -44.19 -20.14 60.99
N ALA A 908 -44.11 -18.98 61.67
CA ALA A 908 -42.92 -18.14 61.72
C ALA A 908 -42.07 -18.46 62.97
N VAL A 909 -40.84 -17.91 62.99
CA VAL A 909 -39.91 -17.86 64.13
C VAL A 909 -39.28 -19.22 64.51
N PHE A 910 -38.09 -19.46 63.98
CA PHE A 910 -36.95 -19.86 64.79
C PHE A 910 -35.80 -18.88 64.57
N ASP A 911 -34.91 -18.80 65.56
CA ASP A 911 -33.95 -17.72 65.78
C ASP A 911 -32.55 -18.33 65.98
N ASP A 912 -31.54 -17.69 65.39
CA ASP A 912 -30.09 -17.98 65.40
C ASP A 912 -29.51 -19.38 65.03
N GLU A 913 -28.37 -19.32 64.33
CA GLU A 913 -27.28 -20.29 64.22
C GLU A 913 -27.56 -21.81 63.99
N SER A 914 -28.02 -22.21 62.79
CA SER A 914 -27.43 -23.38 62.08
C SER A 914 -27.81 -23.44 60.57
N ASP A 915 -26.99 -24.15 59.80
CA ASP A 915 -27.31 -24.84 58.53
C ASP A 915 -27.91 -24.03 57.36
N LEU A 916 -27.29 -22.88 57.06
CA LEU A 916 -27.43 -22.18 55.76
C LEU A 916 -26.44 -22.71 54.69
N ALA A 917 -26.01 -23.98 54.81
CA ALA A 917 -24.79 -24.49 54.19
C ALA A 917 -24.99 -25.57 53.10
N ASP A 918 -26.23 -26.04 52.85
CA ASP A 918 -26.48 -27.23 52.02
C ASP A 918 -27.44 -26.96 50.84
N VAL A 919 -27.02 -26.05 49.95
CA VAL A 919 -27.60 -25.86 48.60
C VAL A 919 -26.50 -25.90 47.51
N VAL A 920 -25.31 -26.41 47.85
CA VAL A 920 -24.18 -26.60 46.92
C VAL A 920 -23.84 -28.08 46.89
N LEU A 921 -24.36 -28.79 45.89
CA LEU A 921 -24.08 -30.21 45.66
C LEU A 921 -22.61 -30.41 45.26
N ASP A 922 -21.81 -31.00 46.15
CA ASP A 922 -20.46 -31.49 45.87
C ASP A 922 -20.47 -32.47 44.68
N ASP A 923 -19.48 -32.33 43.80
CA ASP A 923 -19.17 -33.22 42.67
C ASP A 923 -19.10 -34.71 43.09
N ARG A 924 -18.74 -34.97 44.37
CA ARG A 924 -18.78 -36.30 45.00
C ARG A 924 -20.20 -36.86 45.16
N THR A 925 -21.18 -36.01 45.50
CA THR A 925 -22.58 -36.41 45.65
C THR A 925 -23.20 -36.68 44.28
N ALA A 926 -22.88 -35.88 43.26
CA ALA A 926 -23.27 -36.14 41.88
C ALA A 926 -22.72 -37.50 41.37
N ARG A 927 -21.48 -37.85 41.71
CA ARG A 927 -20.87 -39.16 41.38
C ARG A 927 -21.43 -40.36 42.17
N ALA A 928 -22.26 -40.13 43.19
CA ALA A 928 -22.85 -41.21 43.99
C ALA A 928 -24.11 -41.84 43.34
N TYR A 929 -24.71 -41.18 42.35
CA TYR A 929 -25.83 -41.74 41.57
C TYR A 929 -25.31 -42.73 40.51
N GLY A 930 -25.06 -43.97 40.95
CA GLY A 930 -24.46 -45.03 40.14
C GLY A 930 -25.37 -45.61 39.03
N LEU A 931 -24.72 -46.04 37.94
CA LEU A 931 -25.31 -46.65 36.74
C LEU A 931 -25.71 -48.14 36.95
N ASP A 932 -26.47 -48.45 38.01
CA ASP A 932 -26.90 -49.82 38.35
C ASP A 932 -28.42 -50.02 38.22
N ASN A 933 -28.93 -49.99 36.98
CA ASN A 933 -30.14 -50.74 36.54
C ASN A 933 -30.44 -50.49 35.05
N PHE A 934 -29.93 -51.35 34.14
CA PHE A 934 -30.35 -51.34 32.73
C PHE A 934 -30.45 -52.73 32.06
N GLU A 935 -30.78 -53.77 32.84
CA GLU A 935 -31.10 -55.12 32.34
C GLU A 935 -32.59 -55.50 32.53
N GLU A 936 -33.59 -54.71 32.08
CA GLU A 936 -34.95 -55.27 31.90
C GLU A 936 -35.93 -54.57 30.91
N ARG A 937 -35.55 -54.48 29.61
CA ARG A 937 -36.51 -54.44 28.45
C ARG A 937 -37.42 -53.18 28.36
N PRO A 938 -38.38 -53.07 27.40
CA PRO A 938 -38.60 -53.81 26.15
C PRO A 938 -38.47 -52.96 24.86
N SER A 939 -38.33 -53.64 23.72
CA SER A 939 -38.45 -53.01 22.39
C SER A 939 -39.91 -52.73 22.01
N PHE A 940 -40.23 -51.50 21.64
CA PHE A 940 -41.47 -51.16 20.93
C PHE A 940 -41.20 -50.33 19.67
N SER A 941 -41.79 -50.76 18.57
CA SER A 941 -41.80 -50.10 17.27
C SER A 941 -43.25 -49.83 16.86
N PHE A 942 -43.54 -48.66 16.28
CA PHE A 942 -44.85 -48.46 15.63
C PHE A 942 -44.79 -47.50 14.44
N GLU A 943 -44.88 -48.06 13.23
CA GLU A 943 -45.51 -47.39 12.10
C GLU A 943 -47.04 -47.52 12.18
N SER A 944 -47.77 -46.75 11.36
CA SER A 944 -49.24 -46.65 11.22
C SER A 944 -49.84 -45.45 11.98
N PHE A 945 -50.67 -44.60 11.38
CA PHE A 945 -51.43 -44.68 10.11
C PHE A 945 -51.03 -43.51 9.18
N GLY A 946 -51.16 -43.50 7.85
CA GLY A 946 -51.72 -44.45 6.85
C GLY A 946 -52.61 -43.68 5.84
N ALA A 947 -52.81 -44.03 4.56
CA ALA A 947 -52.18 -44.98 3.62
C ALA A 947 -52.94 -44.91 2.26
N ALA A 948 -52.29 -44.56 1.15
CA ALA A 948 -52.73 -44.78 -0.25
C ALA A 948 -51.52 -44.50 -1.19
N ALA A 949 -50.89 -45.50 -1.81
CA ALA A 949 -51.25 -46.13 -3.10
C ALA A 949 -50.93 -45.22 -4.32
N GLU A 950 -50.24 -45.66 -5.40
CA GLU A 950 -50.04 -47.02 -5.91
C GLU A 950 -48.74 -47.20 -6.78
N THR A 951 -47.96 -48.29 -6.56
CA THR A 951 -47.25 -49.20 -7.54
C THR A 951 -46.25 -48.63 -8.61
N VAL A 952 -45.26 -49.30 -9.28
CA VAL A 952 -44.63 -50.67 -9.43
C VAL A 952 -43.40 -50.50 -10.40
N VAL A 953 -42.18 -51.11 -10.44
CA VAL A 953 -41.22 -52.06 -9.74
C VAL A 953 -39.78 -51.60 -10.19
N GLY A 954 -38.58 -51.96 -9.70
CA GLY A 954 -38.05 -52.87 -8.66
C GLY A 954 -37.24 -54.08 -9.20
N ILE A 955 -36.31 -54.66 -8.38
CA ILE A 955 -35.55 -55.95 -8.55
C ILE A 955 -34.31 -55.92 -9.50
N PRO A 956 -33.12 -56.49 -9.15
CA PRO A 956 -32.49 -56.76 -7.83
C PRO A 956 -30.97 -56.37 -7.75
N ALA A 957 -30.32 -56.69 -6.62
CA ALA A 957 -28.86 -56.82 -6.50
C ALA A 957 -28.48 -58.21 -5.94
N ALA A 958 -27.24 -58.66 -6.17
CA ALA A 958 -26.73 -59.94 -5.64
C ALA A 958 -25.22 -59.84 -5.30
N ALA A 959 -24.83 -60.41 -4.16
CA ALA A 959 -23.43 -60.58 -3.72
C ALA A 959 -22.86 -61.94 -4.21
N PRO A 960 -21.54 -62.25 -4.06
CA PRO A 960 -21.02 -62.62 -2.73
C PRO A 960 -19.49 -62.39 -2.45
N SER A 961 -19.15 -62.28 -1.15
CA SER A 961 -17.99 -62.85 -0.41
C SER A 961 -16.56 -62.99 -1.01
N GLY A 962 -15.53 -62.68 -0.20
CA GLY A 962 -14.15 -63.21 -0.35
C GLY A 962 -13.19 -62.80 0.79
N MET A 963 -12.56 -63.76 1.48
CA MET A 963 -11.94 -63.59 2.81
C MET A 963 -10.44 -64.00 2.86
N GLY A 964 -9.61 -63.29 3.65
CA GLY A 964 -8.26 -63.72 4.12
C GLY A 964 -7.04 -63.27 3.26
N ASP A 965 -5.78 -63.28 3.75
CA ASP A 965 -5.22 -63.49 5.11
C ASP A 965 -3.68 -63.12 5.16
N TYR A 966 -3.09 -63.06 6.37
CA TYR A 966 -1.65 -63.01 6.75
C TYR A 966 -0.74 -61.78 6.53
N GLY A 967 0.03 -61.44 7.59
CA GLY A 967 1.37 -60.81 7.50
C GLY A 967 1.74 -59.87 8.67
N ALA A 968 2.67 -60.25 9.56
CA ALA A 968 3.05 -59.42 10.72
C ALA A 968 4.52 -59.59 11.17
N SER A 969 5.19 -58.51 11.62
CA SER A 969 6.43 -58.60 12.42
C SER A 969 6.89 -57.29 13.13
N PHE A 970 7.08 -57.35 14.47
CA PHE A 970 8.21 -56.81 15.30
C PHE A 970 8.69 -55.32 15.19
N LYS A 971 9.15 -54.60 16.24
CA LYS A 971 9.06 -54.69 17.72
C LYS A 971 9.68 -53.43 18.42
N SER A 972 9.65 -53.38 19.77
CA SER A 972 10.29 -52.44 20.76
C SER A 972 9.71 -51.01 20.87
N SER A 973 9.41 -50.40 22.05
CA SER A 973 9.80 -50.51 23.49
C SER A 973 11.02 -49.65 23.92
N ILE A 974 10.84 -48.42 24.44
CA ILE A 974 10.58 -48.02 25.86
C ILE A 974 11.85 -48.02 26.75
N LEU A 975 12.19 -46.87 27.35
CA LEU A 975 12.59 -46.62 28.76
C LEU A 975 13.18 -45.18 28.96
N ASP A 976 12.37 -44.27 29.51
CA ASP A 976 12.47 -43.58 30.84
C ASP A 976 13.77 -42.91 31.39
N ASP A 977 13.52 -41.89 32.24
CA ASP A 977 14.29 -41.27 33.37
C ASP A 977 15.41 -40.18 33.20
N ASP A 978 15.09 -38.98 33.71
CA ASP A 978 15.79 -37.98 34.58
C ASP A 978 17.32 -37.70 34.55
N GLU A 979 17.73 -36.40 34.55
CA GLU A 979 18.22 -35.66 35.76
C GLU A 979 18.76 -34.20 35.49
N LEU A 980 18.26 -33.22 36.28
CA LEU A 980 18.93 -32.10 37.01
C LEU A 980 19.83 -30.99 36.36
N ILE A 981 19.40 -29.72 36.59
CA ILE A 981 20.11 -28.54 37.20
C ILE A 981 21.45 -27.99 36.60
N ASP A 982 21.49 -26.71 36.20
CA ASP A 982 22.10 -25.57 36.98
C ASP A 982 21.80 -24.17 36.35
N ASP A 983 22.00 -23.09 37.13
CA ASP A 983 21.64 -21.68 36.82
C ASP A 983 22.75 -20.84 36.14
N SER A 984 22.37 -19.75 35.44
CA SER A 984 23.21 -18.55 35.33
C SER A 984 22.40 -17.26 35.09
N ILE A 985 22.70 -16.20 35.84
CA ILE A 985 21.96 -14.91 35.90
C ILE A 985 22.48 -13.87 34.90
N GLY A 986 21.60 -12.99 34.40
CA GLY A 986 21.97 -11.72 33.76
C GLY A 986 20.80 -10.73 33.69
N ASN A 987 20.97 -9.53 34.27
CA ASN A 987 20.00 -8.42 34.19
C ASN A 987 20.47 -7.34 33.20
N ALA A 988 19.53 -6.80 32.43
CA ALA A 988 19.40 -5.41 31.97
C ALA A 988 17.94 -5.32 31.46
N ASP A 989 17.05 -4.46 31.95
CA ASP A 989 17.10 -2.99 32.11
C ASP A 989 16.96 -2.28 30.74
N ASP A 990 15.83 -1.61 30.59
CA ASP A 990 15.44 -0.45 29.77
C ASP A 990 15.87 -0.35 28.28
N ASP A 991 14.86 -0.20 27.39
CA ASP A 991 14.49 1.12 26.84
C ASP A 991 13.14 1.02 26.09
N ASP A 992 12.20 1.91 26.39
CA ASP A 992 11.02 2.21 25.56
C ASP A 992 11.41 3.25 24.49
N ASP A 993 10.79 3.22 23.31
CA ASP A 993 10.58 4.41 22.47
C ASP A 993 9.44 4.14 21.48
N ASP A 994 8.39 4.96 21.53
CA ASP A 994 7.31 5.03 20.53
C ASP A 994 7.76 5.90 19.33
N ASP A 995 7.17 5.69 18.15
CA ASP A 995 7.16 6.68 17.06
C ASP A 995 5.98 6.40 16.10
N ASP A 996 4.76 6.74 16.53
CA ASP A 996 3.58 6.94 15.67
C ASP A 996 3.61 8.38 15.12
N ASP A 997 3.74 8.59 13.81
CA ASP A 997 3.58 9.92 13.19
C ASP A 997 3.19 9.81 11.70
N ASP A 998 1.89 9.71 11.40
CA ASP A 998 1.34 9.73 10.02
C ASP A 998 -0.15 10.16 10.04
N ASP A 999 -0.44 11.47 10.17
CA ASP A 999 -1.79 12.02 9.97
C ASP A 999 -1.77 13.48 9.46
N ASP A 1000 -2.34 13.72 8.27
CA ASP A 1000 -2.44 15.02 7.59
C ASP A 1000 -3.84 15.63 7.84
N LEU A 1001 -3.95 16.81 8.50
CA LEU A 1001 -4.98 17.86 8.24
C LEU A 1001 -4.90 19.13 9.14
#